data_AF-A0A9P6IDT3-F1
#
_entry.id   AF-A0A9P6IDT3-F1
#
_cell.length_a   1.000
_cell.length_b   1.000
_cell.length_c   1.000
_cell.angle_alpha   90.00
_cell.angle_beta   90.00
_cell.angle_gamma   90.00
#
_symmetry.space_group_name_H-M   'P 1'
#
loop_
_entity.id
_entity.type
_entity.pdbx_description
1 polymer ?
#
loop_
_entity_poly.entity_id
_entity_poly.type
_entity_poly.pdbx_seq_one_letter_code
_entity_poly.pdbx_strand_id
1 'polypeptide(L)'
;MKASLLFFCSLLGLALAQSCPDPGVNGFASAAGGTTGGGNAAAVTVTNANDLKTAAKASGARVIIVKGKIDTQGAVDVASDKTIRGQDSTATIIGGFNLKGVSNIIIKNLNIQAGGSVDTIASRNSHHVWYDHLNIWDAGDGLLDITQESDYQTVSWCKFWYSSKTGDHRLASLVGSGGGDHPEDEGKLRVTYHHNWWAENVDQRMPRVMYGEGHIYNNFFNSPGNTYCVGFGSYGSVLIQNNYFKDVKNPHQFMYDVYAYSAASGNVYDKTSGAQQTGKLGSRNVAGQEWATAAPVSPPYSYSLDSASGVPDLVKKCAGPRYNEAVVQDIESLHNTLKEIAKKVGLPEPAALQSTNLRGSTDSPSLHGRSASTTNGNGYRLGVSGQDNNHGPSCDNSPKISPEDENLPHVPIHSLYALTKLRALRSPDAPEGHSTALDDFIARGALRLDDAERLFRLYRDRLDPFMYGVGCKYQQLEELRRRSSILTAATLTVAALHDPQANGIYGVCSSEFRRLTERSMFDRRVDRDYLRAMCVASYWLSDVSWMLSGYAIRRAAECNLHNSYTRAIEDKSEEAADGARLWYILNICDQHLATLYGRPAIVQEDSSMQKWEAFLASPVANEQDKRLSSQVALLGIIGSIRELFGPDKGQPTPRAYVHQITQFNKELDHWLNHWLGTIPEESEHIGRFPRKGAKLHFHFAKLHLYSHIFRGLSGDNPIPYHFLDCAATAISVATSTINFILTDPDIAAGVVGMPSYLHCMTAFACMFLIKVAVKYGGDLIEPDRVWDMTTSLVRHFRSLPAGRWHLANLMAPGLERMAATLKRSQTGELNHLTETLPVGNGINGAIDPQLGAPSTDGTFIGSEGEFFFDYDMSFGLSPVFNFDLSSLNTENPSMAPQEFSNVNYQMAQPNT
;
A
#
# COMPACT_ATOMS: atom_id res chain seq x y z
N MET A 1 7.64 -1.82 38.00
CA MET A 1 6.22 -2.22 37.96
C MET A 1 5.28 -1.11 37.48
N LYS A 2 5.24 0.09 38.05
CA LYS A 2 4.40 1.20 37.50
C LYS A 2 4.88 1.75 36.14
N ALA A 3 6.19 1.75 35.86
CA ALA A 3 6.75 2.17 34.57
C ALA A 3 6.51 1.16 33.42
N SER A 4 6.46 -0.13 33.75
CA SER A 4 6.22 -1.21 32.77
C SER A 4 4.74 -1.29 32.35
N LEU A 5 3.81 -0.80 33.19
CA LEU A 5 2.39 -0.73 32.87
C LEU A 5 2.05 0.48 31.98
N LEU A 6 2.80 1.58 32.10
CA LEU A 6 2.70 2.75 31.20
C LEU A 6 3.27 2.44 29.80
N PHE A 7 4.30 1.61 29.71
CA PHE A 7 4.88 1.17 28.43
C PHE A 7 3.99 0.15 27.69
N PHE A 8 3.22 -0.66 28.44
CA PHE A 8 2.24 -1.58 27.86
C PHE A 8 1.00 -0.84 27.34
N CYS A 9 0.59 0.27 27.97
CA CYS A 9 -0.45 1.15 27.45
C CYS A 9 -0.02 1.96 26.22
N SER A 10 1.27 2.30 26.07
CA SER A 10 1.77 3.00 24.87
C SER A 10 1.96 2.07 23.66
N LEU A 11 2.27 0.79 23.88
CA LEU A 11 2.41 -0.21 22.81
C LEU A 11 1.07 -0.78 22.30
N LEU A 12 0.02 -0.82 23.13
CA LEU A 12 -1.35 -1.07 22.63
C LEU A 12 -1.91 0.12 21.82
N GLY A 13 -1.34 1.33 22.00
CA GLY A 13 -1.70 2.51 21.22
C GLY A 13 -1.04 2.59 19.84
N LEU A 14 0.10 1.91 19.62
CA LEU A 14 0.84 1.95 18.35
C LEU A 14 0.55 0.79 17.39
N ALA A 15 -0.21 -0.23 17.82
CA ALA A 15 -0.65 -1.35 16.99
C ALA A 15 -2.16 -1.34 16.69
N LEU A 16 -2.85 -0.24 16.97
CA LEU A 16 -3.99 0.14 16.14
C LEU A 16 -3.38 0.65 14.83
N ALA A 17 -3.46 -0.13 13.76
CA ALA A 17 -3.40 0.44 12.41
C ALA A 17 -4.27 1.68 12.46
N GLN A 18 -3.70 2.89 12.36
CA GLN A 18 -4.40 4.14 12.68
C GLN A 18 -5.75 4.09 11.96
N SER A 19 -6.78 3.76 12.73
CA SER A 19 -8.09 3.45 12.19
C SER A 19 -8.52 4.78 11.64
N CYS A 20 -8.89 4.77 10.37
CA CYS A 20 -9.27 6.01 9.74
C CYS A 20 -10.34 6.70 10.62
N PRO A 21 -10.13 7.95 11.04
CA PRO A 21 -11.01 8.60 12.02
C PRO A 21 -12.47 8.56 11.59
N ASP A 22 -13.38 8.23 12.50
CA ASP A 22 -14.83 8.36 12.33
C ASP A 22 -15.39 9.21 13.50
N PRO A 23 -15.26 10.54 13.42
CA PRO A 23 -15.74 11.43 14.47
C PRO A 23 -17.28 11.52 14.53
N GLY A 24 -18.00 10.83 13.65
CA GLY A 24 -19.43 11.07 13.42
C GLY A 24 -19.69 12.43 12.78
N VAL A 25 -20.96 12.87 12.85
CA VAL A 25 -21.40 14.17 12.32
C VAL A 25 -20.62 15.29 12.97
N ASN A 26 -20.01 16.14 12.15
CA ASN A 26 -19.18 17.26 12.59
C ASN A 26 -19.42 18.47 11.66
N GLY A 27 -18.61 19.52 11.82
CA GLY A 27 -18.69 20.68 10.94
C GLY A 27 -19.97 21.49 11.16
N PHE A 28 -20.36 22.29 10.17
CA PHE A 28 -21.60 23.05 10.27
C PHE A 28 -22.84 22.16 10.36
N ALA A 29 -22.81 20.93 9.82
CA ALA A 29 -23.92 19.97 9.99
C ALA A 29 -24.12 19.50 11.44
N SER A 30 -23.16 19.70 12.36
CA SER A 30 -23.33 19.41 13.79
C SER A 30 -23.77 20.63 14.61
N ALA A 31 -23.73 21.84 14.04
CA ALA A 31 -24.13 23.06 14.71
C ALA A 31 -25.67 23.17 14.84
N ALA A 32 -26.13 24.10 15.67
CA ALA A 32 -27.52 24.58 15.71
C ALA A 32 -28.65 23.52 15.75
N GLY A 33 -28.41 22.37 16.38
CA GLY A 33 -29.38 21.27 16.48
C GLY A 33 -28.87 19.96 15.87
N GLY A 34 -27.83 20.04 15.03
CA GLY A 34 -27.10 18.89 14.52
C GLY A 34 -27.87 18.04 13.51
N THR A 35 -27.18 17.06 12.94
CA THR A 35 -27.74 16.12 11.95
C THR A 35 -27.77 14.72 12.56
N THR A 36 -28.91 14.05 12.45
CA THR A 36 -29.15 12.68 12.97
C THR A 36 -29.66 11.72 11.87
N GLY A 37 -30.09 12.25 10.73
CA GLY A 37 -30.64 11.47 9.62
C GLY A 37 -31.91 10.71 10.03
N GLY A 38 -31.95 9.43 9.68
CA GLY A 38 -32.99 8.51 10.10
C GLY A 38 -32.93 8.08 11.57
N GLY A 39 -31.92 8.55 12.34
CA GLY A 39 -31.73 8.21 13.74
C GLY A 39 -31.73 6.71 14.00
N ASN A 40 -32.55 6.27 14.95
CA ASN A 40 -32.70 4.86 15.34
C ASN A 40 -33.83 4.13 14.59
N ALA A 41 -34.32 4.68 13.47
CA ALA A 41 -35.35 4.01 12.67
C ALA A 41 -34.85 2.65 12.17
N ALA A 42 -35.75 1.67 12.10
CA ALA A 42 -35.42 0.34 11.60
C ALA A 42 -34.87 0.43 10.16
N ALA A 43 -33.73 -0.22 9.93
CA ALA A 43 -33.06 -0.20 8.65
C ALA A 43 -33.83 -1.02 7.61
N VAL A 44 -34.01 -0.45 6.42
CA VAL A 44 -34.56 -1.14 5.24
C VAL A 44 -33.45 -1.30 4.22
N THR A 45 -33.22 -2.53 3.76
CA THR A 45 -32.24 -2.80 2.69
C THR A 45 -32.92 -2.72 1.34
N VAL A 46 -32.33 -1.97 0.41
CA VAL A 46 -32.81 -1.80 -0.96
C VAL A 46 -31.77 -2.36 -1.93
N THR A 47 -32.25 -3.09 -2.94
CA THR A 47 -31.42 -3.74 -3.97
C THR A 47 -31.79 -3.31 -5.39
N ASN A 48 -32.81 -2.47 -5.54
CA ASN A 48 -33.29 -1.98 -6.83
C ASN A 48 -33.80 -0.53 -6.71
N ALA A 49 -33.99 0.11 -7.87
CA ALA A 49 -34.32 1.53 -7.96
C ALA A 49 -35.70 1.88 -7.39
N ASN A 50 -36.70 1.00 -7.57
CA ASN A 50 -38.06 1.26 -7.09
C ASN A 50 -38.11 1.29 -5.57
N ASP A 51 -37.43 0.35 -4.91
CA ASP A 51 -37.37 0.30 -3.45
C ASP A 51 -36.60 1.49 -2.89
N LEU A 52 -35.48 1.88 -3.52
CA LEU A 52 -34.72 3.07 -3.12
C LEU A 52 -35.56 4.34 -3.24
N LYS A 53 -36.21 4.57 -4.40
CA LYS A 53 -37.07 5.75 -4.64
C LYS A 53 -38.22 5.80 -3.64
N THR A 54 -38.83 4.66 -3.37
CA THR A 54 -39.95 4.54 -2.41
C THR A 54 -39.50 4.85 -0.99
N ALA A 55 -38.39 4.24 -0.55
CA ALA A 55 -37.87 4.44 0.81
C ALA A 55 -37.38 5.88 1.02
N ALA A 56 -36.71 6.48 0.04
CA ALA A 56 -36.17 7.84 0.11
C ALA A 56 -37.28 8.91 0.22
N LYS A 57 -38.42 8.71 -0.46
CA LYS A 57 -39.59 9.61 -0.43
C LYS A 57 -40.54 9.36 0.74
N ALA A 58 -40.38 8.26 1.47
CA ALA A 58 -41.29 7.92 2.55
C ALA A 58 -41.29 8.98 3.65
N SER A 59 -42.47 9.26 4.21
CA SER A 59 -42.63 10.15 5.36
C SER A 59 -41.96 9.58 6.62
N GLY A 60 -41.41 10.47 7.44
CA GLY A 60 -40.79 10.13 8.73
C GLY A 60 -39.38 9.57 8.63
N ALA A 61 -38.75 9.37 9.79
CA ALA A 61 -37.37 8.94 9.89
C ALA A 61 -37.13 7.55 9.29
N ARG A 62 -36.12 7.39 8.43
CA ARG A 62 -35.71 6.07 7.89
C ARG A 62 -34.21 5.92 7.71
N VAL A 63 -33.73 4.71 7.99
CA VAL A 63 -32.40 4.24 7.63
C VAL A 63 -32.52 3.32 6.42
N ILE A 64 -31.83 3.67 5.33
CA ILE A 64 -31.89 3.01 4.03
C ILE A 64 -30.51 2.45 3.73
N ILE A 65 -30.42 1.12 3.59
CA ILE A 65 -29.19 0.40 3.29
C ILE A 65 -29.17 0.04 1.81
N VAL A 66 -28.25 0.60 1.05
CA VAL A 66 -28.08 0.29 -0.37
C VAL A 66 -27.17 -0.94 -0.49
N LYS A 67 -27.68 -2.00 -1.13
CA LYS A 67 -26.92 -3.22 -1.39
C LYS A 67 -26.65 -3.39 -2.88
N GLY A 68 -25.37 -3.57 -3.23
CA GLY A 68 -24.94 -3.78 -4.60
C GLY A 68 -25.08 -2.53 -5.46
N LYS A 69 -25.26 -2.73 -6.77
CA LYS A 69 -25.32 -1.67 -7.78
C LYS A 69 -26.77 -1.40 -8.19
N ILE A 70 -27.23 -0.16 -8.01
CA ILE A 70 -28.59 0.29 -8.35
C ILE A 70 -28.50 1.42 -9.37
N ASP A 71 -29.09 1.22 -10.54
CA ASP A 71 -29.29 2.27 -11.53
C ASP A 71 -30.67 2.90 -11.36
N THR A 72 -30.69 4.17 -10.98
CA THR A 72 -31.92 4.92 -10.68
C THR A 72 -32.44 5.69 -11.88
N GLN A 73 -31.73 5.70 -13.01
CA GLN A 73 -32.10 6.42 -14.24
C GLN A 73 -32.38 7.90 -13.94
N GLY A 74 -31.41 8.57 -13.32
CA GLY A 74 -31.50 9.95 -12.84
C GLY A 74 -31.57 10.09 -11.31
N ALA A 75 -31.64 11.33 -10.82
CA ALA A 75 -31.62 11.62 -9.39
C ALA A 75 -32.86 11.11 -8.64
N VAL A 76 -32.63 10.65 -7.40
CA VAL A 76 -33.68 10.25 -6.46
C VAL A 76 -34.01 11.43 -5.55
N ASP A 77 -35.28 11.86 -5.51
CA ASP A 77 -35.69 12.86 -4.52
C ASP A 77 -35.75 12.22 -3.11
N VAL A 78 -35.26 12.96 -2.13
CA VAL A 78 -35.17 12.49 -0.74
C VAL A 78 -35.99 13.39 0.17
N ALA A 79 -36.83 12.80 1.03
CA ALA A 79 -37.56 13.52 2.08
C ALA A 79 -36.67 13.76 3.32
N SER A 80 -37.10 14.61 4.26
CA SER A 80 -36.38 14.83 5.52
C SER A 80 -36.22 13.55 6.36
N ASP A 81 -35.28 13.59 7.31
CA ASP A 81 -35.02 12.53 8.31
C ASP A 81 -34.58 11.20 7.66
N LYS A 82 -33.55 11.27 6.81
CA LYS A 82 -33.06 10.09 6.08
C LYS A 82 -31.60 9.83 6.37
N THR A 83 -31.27 8.58 6.63
CA THR A 83 -29.91 8.07 6.50
C THR A 83 -29.87 7.11 5.33
N ILE A 84 -29.19 7.49 4.25
CA ILE A 84 -28.95 6.63 3.09
C ILE A 84 -27.49 6.20 3.14
N ARG A 85 -27.24 4.90 3.31
CA ARG A 85 -25.87 4.38 3.40
C ARG A 85 -25.63 3.13 2.59
N GLY A 86 -24.44 2.97 2.04
CA GLY A 86 -24.03 1.71 1.42
C GLY A 86 -23.80 0.61 2.45
N GLN A 87 -24.18 -0.62 2.09
CA GLN A 87 -23.95 -1.80 2.91
C GLN A 87 -22.45 -2.07 3.11
N ASP A 88 -21.67 -1.86 2.07
CA ASP A 88 -20.24 -2.11 2.01
C ASP A 88 -19.60 -1.15 0.99
N SER A 89 -18.28 -1.25 0.82
CA SER A 89 -17.52 -0.39 -0.10
C SER A 89 -17.86 -0.56 -1.59
N THR A 90 -18.67 -1.57 -1.96
CA THR A 90 -19.09 -1.84 -3.34
C THR A 90 -20.48 -1.29 -3.66
N ALA A 91 -21.24 -0.84 -2.65
CA ALA A 91 -22.56 -0.26 -2.85
C ALA A 91 -22.48 0.96 -3.79
N THR A 92 -23.22 0.89 -4.89
CA THR A 92 -23.10 1.82 -6.01
C THR A 92 -24.46 2.31 -6.47
N ILE A 93 -24.59 3.62 -6.67
CA ILE A 93 -25.71 4.26 -7.34
C ILE A 93 -25.24 4.77 -8.71
N ILE A 94 -25.91 4.35 -9.77
CA ILE A 94 -25.86 5.04 -11.07
C ILE A 94 -27.08 5.96 -11.11
N GLY A 95 -26.86 7.27 -11.03
CA GLY A 95 -27.85 8.31 -10.82
C GLY A 95 -27.35 9.35 -9.82
N GLY A 96 -28.23 9.83 -8.96
CA GLY A 96 -27.90 10.89 -8.01
C GLY A 96 -28.94 11.10 -6.92
N PHE A 97 -28.80 12.18 -6.15
CA PHE A 97 -29.76 12.58 -5.12
C PHE A 97 -30.19 14.04 -5.29
N ASN A 98 -31.49 14.28 -5.13
CA ASN A 98 -32.07 15.62 -5.17
C ASN A 98 -32.71 15.93 -3.80
N LEU A 99 -32.14 16.91 -3.10
CA LEU A 99 -32.62 17.42 -1.82
C LEU A 99 -33.21 18.80 -2.06
N LYS A 100 -34.51 18.95 -1.83
CA LYS A 100 -35.22 20.19 -2.08
C LYS A 100 -36.18 20.54 -0.96
N GLY A 101 -35.87 21.58 -0.18
CA GLY A 101 -36.73 21.99 0.93
C GLY A 101 -36.75 21.00 2.10
N VAL A 102 -35.66 20.25 2.30
CA VAL A 102 -35.59 19.14 3.27
C VAL A 102 -34.47 19.32 4.27
N SER A 103 -34.52 18.55 5.35
CA SER A 103 -33.54 18.67 6.41
C SER A 103 -33.24 17.36 7.12
N ASN A 104 -32.16 17.36 7.89
CA ASN A 104 -31.74 16.23 8.70
C ASN A 104 -31.46 14.97 7.85
N ILE A 105 -30.45 15.06 6.99
CA ILE A 105 -30.11 14.01 6.02
C ILE A 105 -28.65 13.57 6.17
N ILE A 106 -28.42 12.26 6.14
CA ILE A 106 -27.08 11.66 6.08
C ILE A 106 -27.01 10.81 4.80
N ILE A 107 -26.02 11.07 3.95
CA ILE A 107 -25.69 10.23 2.80
C ILE A 107 -24.24 9.76 2.97
N LYS A 108 -24.03 8.46 3.14
CA LYS A 108 -22.69 7.96 3.43
C LYS A 108 -22.31 6.60 2.84
N ASN A 109 -21.01 6.35 2.71
CA ASN A 109 -20.45 5.05 2.32
C ASN A 109 -20.98 4.54 0.95
N LEU A 110 -21.01 5.40 -0.07
CA LEU A 110 -21.56 5.06 -1.39
C LEU A 110 -20.63 5.46 -2.53
N ASN A 111 -20.58 4.62 -3.57
CA ASN A 111 -20.12 5.02 -4.90
C ASN A 111 -21.31 5.63 -5.65
N ILE A 112 -21.14 6.81 -6.26
CA ILE A 112 -22.21 7.52 -6.97
C ILE A 112 -21.69 8.04 -8.31
N GLN A 113 -22.23 7.50 -9.41
CA GLN A 113 -21.95 7.93 -10.77
C GLN A 113 -23.20 8.61 -11.34
N ALA A 114 -23.10 9.81 -11.94
CA ALA A 114 -24.26 10.65 -12.26
C ALA A 114 -25.38 10.00 -13.08
N GLY A 115 -25.06 9.07 -13.99
CA GLY A 115 -26.06 8.19 -14.62
C GLY A 115 -27.24 8.89 -15.31
N GLY A 116 -27.00 10.04 -15.95
CA GLY A 116 -28.03 10.86 -16.60
C GLY A 116 -28.66 11.95 -15.71
N SER A 117 -28.23 12.10 -14.46
CA SER A 117 -28.52 13.27 -13.64
C SER A 117 -27.76 14.50 -14.13
N VAL A 118 -28.34 15.69 -13.99
CA VAL A 118 -27.67 16.97 -14.31
C VAL A 118 -26.55 17.20 -13.29
N ASP A 119 -26.92 17.34 -12.01
CA ASP A 119 -25.99 17.24 -10.88
C ASP A 119 -26.01 15.84 -10.29
N THR A 120 -24.87 15.29 -9.87
CA THR A 120 -24.86 13.99 -9.17
C THR A 120 -25.53 14.10 -7.80
N ILE A 121 -25.30 15.20 -7.07
CA ILE A 121 -26.04 15.53 -5.85
C ILE A 121 -26.41 17.01 -5.89
N ALA A 122 -27.70 17.30 -5.74
CA ALA A 122 -28.24 18.64 -5.69
C ALA A 122 -28.88 18.89 -4.31
N SER A 123 -28.37 19.87 -3.57
CA SER A 123 -28.96 20.36 -2.33
C SER A 123 -29.48 21.78 -2.52
N ARG A 124 -30.80 21.96 -2.39
CA ARG A 124 -31.50 23.22 -2.64
C ARG A 124 -32.45 23.51 -1.49
N ASN A 125 -32.32 24.68 -0.89
CA ASN A 125 -33.09 25.09 0.28
C ASN A 125 -33.17 23.99 1.34
N SER A 126 -32.03 23.33 1.59
CA SER A 126 -31.96 22.16 2.46
C SER A 126 -30.92 22.38 3.55
N HIS A 127 -31.20 21.90 4.76
CA HIS A 127 -30.33 22.18 5.90
C HIS A 127 -30.04 21.00 6.82
N HIS A 128 -28.89 21.05 7.51
CA HIS A 128 -28.42 19.98 8.38
C HIS A 128 -28.27 18.67 7.58
N VAL A 129 -27.28 18.68 6.68
CA VAL A 129 -27.00 17.56 5.78
C VAL A 129 -25.52 17.17 5.87
N TRP A 130 -25.28 15.87 6.01
CA TRP A 130 -23.94 15.30 6.11
C TRP A 130 -23.67 14.31 4.99
N TYR A 131 -22.64 14.58 4.20
CA TYR A 131 -22.11 13.70 3.17
C TYR A 131 -20.77 13.14 3.62
N ASP A 132 -20.66 11.82 3.69
CA ASP A 132 -19.50 11.18 4.32
C ASP A 132 -19.06 9.91 3.59
N HIS A 133 -17.75 9.74 3.35
CA HIS A 133 -17.24 8.52 2.68
C HIS A 133 -17.91 8.23 1.32
N LEU A 134 -18.16 9.27 0.53
CA LEU A 134 -18.69 9.13 -0.83
C LEU A 134 -17.56 9.05 -1.85
N ASN A 135 -17.74 8.28 -2.90
CA ASN A 135 -16.90 8.31 -4.10
C ASN A 135 -17.78 8.75 -5.27
N ILE A 136 -17.58 9.98 -5.77
CA ILE A 136 -18.49 10.66 -6.68
C ILE A 136 -17.75 11.02 -7.98
N TRP A 137 -18.28 10.60 -9.13
CA TRP A 137 -17.65 10.88 -10.42
C TRP A 137 -18.62 11.05 -11.60
N ASP A 138 -18.09 11.65 -12.66
CA ASP A 138 -18.72 11.81 -13.99
C ASP A 138 -20.10 12.49 -13.99
N ALA A 139 -20.19 13.68 -13.40
CA ALA A 139 -21.35 14.55 -13.55
C ALA A 139 -21.46 15.20 -14.94
N GLY A 140 -22.68 15.51 -15.36
CA GLY A 140 -22.93 16.38 -16.51
C GLY A 140 -22.78 17.87 -16.19
N ASP A 141 -23.11 18.26 -14.95
CA ASP A 141 -22.91 19.60 -14.36
C ASP A 141 -22.09 19.47 -13.06
N GLY A 142 -22.67 19.71 -11.87
CA GLY A 142 -21.98 19.56 -10.57
C GLY A 142 -21.91 18.12 -10.05
N LEU A 143 -20.79 17.75 -9.39
CA LEU A 143 -20.73 16.50 -8.59
C LEU A 143 -21.53 16.64 -7.29
N LEU A 144 -21.47 17.80 -6.64
CA LEU A 144 -22.23 18.09 -5.42
C LEU A 144 -22.45 19.60 -5.29
N ASP A 145 -23.68 20.06 -5.55
CA ASP A 145 -24.04 21.48 -5.51
C ASP A 145 -24.94 21.80 -4.32
N ILE A 146 -24.61 22.87 -3.60
CA ILE A 146 -25.31 23.37 -2.40
C ILE A 146 -25.76 24.80 -2.69
N THR A 147 -27.02 25.00 -3.03
CA THR A 147 -27.53 26.28 -3.56
C THR A 147 -28.87 26.63 -2.94
N GLN A 148 -29.42 27.80 -3.30
CA GLN A 148 -30.77 28.25 -2.94
C GLN A 148 -31.01 28.18 -1.43
N GLU A 149 -30.30 28.97 -0.63
CA GLU A 149 -30.49 29.10 0.82
C GLU A 149 -30.21 27.83 1.64
N SER A 150 -29.59 26.81 1.01
CA SER A 150 -29.13 25.62 1.73
C SER A 150 -28.16 25.99 2.85
N ASP A 151 -28.13 25.23 3.94
CA ASP A 151 -27.40 25.69 5.13
C ASP A 151 -26.97 24.53 6.04
N TYR A 152 -25.97 24.75 6.89
CA TYR A 152 -25.46 23.74 7.82
C TYR A 152 -25.09 22.41 7.15
N GLN A 153 -24.12 22.43 6.23
CA GLN A 153 -23.74 21.26 5.46
C GLN A 153 -22.28 20.87 5.72
N THR A 154 -22.02 19.56 5.81
CA THR A 154 -20.68 19.01 6.00
C THR A 154 -20.41 17.96 4.94
N VAL A 155 -19.27 18.09 4.25
CA VAL A 155 -18.74 17.13 3.28
C VAL A 155 -17.40 16.62 3.82
N SER A 156 -17.37 15.34 4.20
CA SER A 156 -16.21 14.74 4.85
C SER A 156 -15.78 13.43 4.22
N TRP A 157 -14.46 13.20 4.14
CA TRP A 157 -13.91 11.91 3.68
C TRP A 157 -14.44 11.46 2.31
N CYS A 158 -14.84 12.37 1.43
CA CYS A 158 -15.33 12.06 0.10
C CYS A 158 -14.22 12.13 -0.94
N LYS A 159 -14.31 11.32 -2.00
CA LYS A 159 -13.47 11.40 -3.20
C LYS A 159 -14.29 11.95 -4.37
N PHE A 160 -13.76 12.95 -5.06
CA PHE A 160 -14.33 13.58 -6.25
C PHE A 160 -13.36 13.45 -7.42
N TRP A 161 -13.84 12.97 -8.58
CA TRP A 161 -13.00 12.81 -9.77
C TRP A 161 -13.84 12.74 -11.05
N TYR A 162 -13.19 12.83 -12.20
CA TYR A 162 -13.80 12.55 -13.51
C TYR A 162 -12.95 11.53 -14.27
N SER A 163 -13.59 10.62 -15.01
CA SER A 163 -12.92 9.58 -15.78
C SER A 163 -12.25 10.10 -17.06
N SER A 164 -12.69 11.26 -17.57
CA SER A 164 -12.15 11.87 -18.80
C SER A 164 -11.85 13.36 -18.66
N LYS A 165 -10.84 13.82 -19.39
CA LYS A 165 -10.49 15.25 -19.59
C LYS A 165 -11.26 15.92 -20.73
N THR A 166 -12.05 15.17 -21.50
CA THR A 166 -12.68 15.67 -22.74
C THR A 166 -14.09 16.24 -22.54
N GLY A 167 -14.66 16.15 -21.34
CA GLY A 167 -15.95 16.79 -21.04
C GLY A 167 -15.79 18.27 -20.70
N ASP A 168 -16.61 19.14 -21.26
CA ASP A 168 -16.47 20.61 -21.11
C ASP A 168 -16.83 21.10 -19.69
N HIS A 169 -17.58 20.31 -18.92
CA HIS A 169 -18.07 20.68 -17.59
C HIS A 169 -17.51 19.74 -16.51
N ARG A 170 -16.36 20.11 -15.92
CA ARG A 170 -15.71 19.36 -14.82
C ARG A 170 -15.63 20.18 -13.54
N LEU A 171 -16.75 20.81 -13.19
CA LEU A 171 -16.88 21.75 -12.08
C LEU A 171 -17.50 20.99 -10.91
N ALA A 172 -16.74 20.74 -9.83
CA ALA A 172 -17.16 19.72 -8.87
C ALA A 172 -18.25 20.17 -7.90
N SER A 173 -18.10 21.31 -7.24
CA SER A 173 -19.01 21.71 -6.17
C SER A 173 -19.21 23.21 -6.05
N LEU A 174 -20.42 23.65 -6.40
CA LEU A 174 -20.86 25.03 -6.29
C LEU A 174 -21.64 25.24 -4.98
N VAL A 175 -21.25 26.26 -4.22
CA VAL A 175 -21.92 26.70 -2.99
C VAL A 175 -22.46 28.13 -3.20
N GLY A 176 -23.77 28.24 -3.33
CA GLY A 176 -24.47 29.44 -3.83
C GLY A 176 -24.41 29.53 -5.35
N SER A 177 -25.46 30.06 -5.99
CA SER A 177 -25.49 30.24 -7.45
C SER A 177 -25.30 31.69 -7.85
N GLY A 178 -24.99 31.93 -9.12
CA GLY A 178 -25.03 33.26 -9.70
C GLY A 178 -23.86 34.19 -9.36
N GLY A 179 -23.78 35.34 -10.03
CA GLY A 179 -22.70 36.32 -9.91
C GLY A 179 -22.92 37.37 -8.81
N GLY A 180 -23.94 37.17 -7.97
CA GLY A 180 -24.48 38.18 -7.06
C GLY A 180 -25.98 38.43 -7.23
N ASP A 181 -26.70 37.57 -7.94
CA ASP A 181 -28.13 37.66 -8.26
C ASP A 181 -29.04 36.86 -7.30
N HIS A 182 -28.47 36.39 -6.18
CA HIS A 182 -29.17 35.59 -5.15
C HIS A 182 -29.04 36.22 -3.76
N PRO A 183 -29.60 37.43 -3.52
CA PRO A 183 -29.54 38.09 -2.22
C PRO A 183 -30.15 37.26 -1.08
N GLU A 184 -31.05 36.33 -1.39
CA GLU A 184 -31.64 35.39 -0.43
C GLU A 184 -30.62 34.47 0.24
N ASP A 185 -29.45 34.24 -0.38
CA ASP A 185 -28.40 33.37 0.16
C ASP A 185 -27.62 34.01 1.34
N GLU A 186 -27.78 35.31 1.60
CA GLU A 186 -27.06 35.98 2.69
C GLU A 186 -27.43 35.38 4.06
N GLY A 187 -26.40 35.10 4.87
CA GLY A 187 -26.54 34.46 6.19
C GLY A 187 -26.87 32.96 6.13
N LYS A 188 -26.84 32.35 4.94
CA LYS A 188 -27.01 30.91 4.69
C LYS A 188 -25.70 30.30 4.17
N LEU A 189 -25.80 29.15 3.49
CA LEU A 189 -24.69 28.49 2.78
C LEU A 189 -23.46 28.22 3.64
N ARG A 190 -23.68 27.89 4.93
CA ARG A 190 -22.59 27.50 5.83
C ARG A 190 -22.16 26.07 5.56
N VAL A 191 -20.92 25.91 5.12
CA VAL A 191 -20.39 24.63 4.63
C VAL A 191 -19.05 24.28 5.25
N THR A 192 -18.86 23.00 5.53
CA THR A 192 -17.58 22.42 5.94
C THR A 192 -17.13 21.42 4.90
N TYR A 193 -15.89 21.55 4.42
CA TYR A 193 -15.23 20.53 3.61
C TYR A 193 -13.97 20.08 4.33
N HIS A 194 -13.91 18.82 4.74
CA HIS A 194 -12.68 18.30 5.34
C HIS A 194 -12.32 16.89 4.95
N HIS A 195 -11.02 16.61 4.89
CA HIS A 195 -10.50 15.27 4.59
C HIS A 195 -11.01 14.68 3.27
N ASN A 196 -11.43 15.53 2.33
CA ASN A 196 -11.85 15.11 1.00
C ASN A 196 -10.65 15.00 0.07
N TRP A 197 -10.78 14.11 -0.92
CA TRP A 197 -9.84 13.96 -2.01
C TRP A 197 -10.42 14.54 -3.30
N TRP A 198 -9.85 15.66 -3.74
CA TRP A 198 -10.10 16.21 -5.07
C TRP A 198 -9.07 15.62 -6.04
N ALA A 199 -9.47 14.55 -6.71
CA ALA A 199 -8.58 13.70 -7.48
C ALA A 199 -8.67 14.02 -8.98
N GLU A 200 -8.38 13.03 -9.83
CA GLU A 200 -8.09 13.21 -11.23
C GLU A 200 -9.21 13.96 -11.98
N ASN A 201 -8.79 14.88 -12.85
CA ASN A 201 -9.62 15.56 -13.85
C ASN A 201 -10.69 16.52 -13.31
N VAL A 202 -10.80 16.73 -12.00
CA VAL A 202 -11.60 17.85 -11.47
C VAL A 202 -10.95 19.16 -11.90
N ASP A 203 -11.67 20.03 -12.60
CA ASP A 203 -11.08 21.25 -13.17
C ASP A 203 -11.24 22.48 -12.27
N GLN A 204 -12.41 22.64 -11.65
CA GLN A 204 -12.79 23.85 -10.91
C GLN A 204 -13.78 23.53 -9.78
N ARG A 205 -14.04 24.54 -8.94
CA ARG A 205 -15.07 24.54 -7.88
C ARG A 205 -14.82 23.44 -6.83
N MET A 206 -13.73 23.54 -6.09
CA MET A 206 -13.32 22.55 -5.08
C MET A 206 -13.32 23.08 -3.61
N PRO A 207 -14.43 23.57 -3.03
CA PRO A 207 -15.63 24.12 -3.64
C PRO A 207 -15.40 25.55 -4.16
N ARG A 208 -16.44 26.12 -4.77
CA ARG A 208 -16.58 27.56 -4.96
C ARG A 208 -17.70 28.10 -4.06
N VAL A 209 -17.38 29.08 -3.21
CA VAL A 209 -18.30 29.59 -2.17
C VAL A 209 -18.72 31.03 -2.45
N MET A 210 -20.01 31.29 -2.36
CA MET A 210 -20.66 32.60 -2.51
C MET A 210 -21.62 32.84 -1.36
N TYR A 211 -21.72 34.10 -0.89
CA TYR A 211 -22.49 34.57 0.28
C TYR A 211 -22.11 33.92 1.62
N GLY A 212 -22.12 32.59 1.71
CA GLY A 212 -21.95 31.85 2.95
C GLY A 212 -20.53 31.74 3.48
N GLU A 213 -20.44 31.02 4.59
CA GLU A 213 -19.21 30.73 5.30
C GLU A 213 -18.68 29.33 4.96
N GLY A 214 -17.51 29.26 4.34
CA GLY A 214 -16.81 28.01 4.03
C GLY A 214 -15.67 27.75 5.00
N HIS A 215 -15.68 26.61 5.68
CA HIS A 215 -14.51 26.10 6.40
C HIS A 215 -13.94 24.88 5.67
N ILE A 216 -12.77 25.05 5.05
CA ILE A 216 -12.14 24.07 4.17
C ILE A 216 -10.81 23.65 4.81
N TYR A 217 -10.74 22.45 5.39
CA TYR A 217 -9.54 22.04 6.12
C TYR A 217 -9.12 20.58 5.91
N ASN A 218 -7.82 20.30 5.98
CA ASN A 218 -7.25 18.96 5.82
C ASN A 218 -7.73 18.19 4.57
N ASN A 219 -8.08 18.86 3.47
CA ASN A 219 -8.39 18.22 2.20
C ASN A 219 -7.10 18.00 1.38
N PHE A 220 -7.12 16.98 0.54
CA PHE A 220 -6.06 16.69 -0.42
C PHE A 220 -6.52 17.08 -1.83
N PHE A 221 -5.87 18.08 -2.41
CA PHE A 221 -6.10 18.54 -3.77
C PHE A 221 -5.00 18.02 -4.68
N ASN A 222 -5.34 17.09 -5.58
CA ASN A 222 -4.39 16.48 -6.51
C ASN A 222 -5.06 16.19 -7.84
N SER A 223 -5.42 17.27 -8.56
CA SER A 223 -5.98 17.22 -9.90
C SER A 223 -5.08 17.98 -10.89
N PRO A 224 -4.02 17.34 -11.42
CA PRO A 224 -3.08 18.02 -12.31
C PRO A 224 -3.74 18.53 -13.60
N GLY A 225 -3.48 19.79 -13.93
CA GLY A 225 -4.02 20.46 -15.10
C GLY A 225 -5.37 21.15 -14.88
N ASN A 226 -5.86 21.20 -13.64
CA ASN A 226 -7.03 21.98 -13.26
C ASN A 226 -6.85 23.49 -13.54
N THR A 227 -7.95 24.23 -13.59
CA THR A 227 -7.96 25.68 -13.71
C THR A 227 -7.83 26.35 -12.34
N TYR A 228 -8.64 25.96 -11.36
CA TYR A 228 -8.49 26.42 -9.96
C TYR A 228 -9.07 25.42 -8.96
N CYS A 229 -8.69 25.51 -7.69
CA CYS A 229 -9.27 24.68 -6.63
C CYS A 229 -10.40 25.43 -5.89
N VAL A 230 -10.06 26.20 -4.85
CA VAL A 230 -11.05 26.92 -4.05
C VAL A 230 -11.36 28.29 -4.66
N GLY A 231 -12.64 28.59 -4.88
CA GLY A 231 -13.08 29.88 -5.42
C GLY A 231 -13.87 30.72 -4.42
N PHE A 232 -13.52 31.99 -4.28
CA PHE A 232 -14.27 32.97 -3.48
C PHE A 232 -15.10 33.84 -4.42
N GLY A 233 -16.40 33.58 -4.52
CA GLY A 233 -17.32 34.43 -5.28
C GLY A 233 -17.95 35.51 -4.41
N SER A 234 -18.93 36.22 -4.96
CA SER A 234 -19.57 37.39 -4.36
C SER A 234 -19.99 37.11 -2.92
N TYR A 235 -19.54 37.95 -1.98
CA TYR A 235 -19.82 37.90 -0.54
C TYR A 235 -19.36 36.64 0.20
N GLY A 236 -18.70 35.69 -0.49
CA GLY A 236 -18.22 34.46 0.14
C GLY A 236 -17.13 34.72 1.17
N SER A 237 -17.22 34.03 2.30
CA SER A 237 -16.26 34.10 3.40
C SER A 237 -15.65 32.73 3.63
N VAL A 238 -14.33 32.56 3.44
CA VAL A 238 -13.71 31.23 3.45
C VAL A 238 -12.47 31.15 4.34
N LEU A 239 -12.42 30.14 5.20
CA LEU A 239 -11.27 29.78 6.02
C LEU A 239 -10.64 28.48 5.51
N ILE A 240 -9.37 28.54 5.09
CA ILE A 240 -8.63 27.44 4.45
C ILE A 240 -7.47 26.99 5.35
N GLN A 241 -7.57 25.81 5.97
CA GLN A 241 -6.59 25.38 6.98
C GLN A 241 -6.00 23.99 6.75
N ASN A 242 -4.68 23.88 6.86
CA ASN A 242 -3.96 22.60 6.82
C ASN A 242 -4.33 21.65 5.65
N ASN A 243 -4.73 22.20 4.50
CA ASN A 243 -4.94 21.42 3.28
C ASN A 243 -3.60 21.15 2.59
N TYR A 244 -3.57 20.13 1.75
CA TYR A 244 -2.42 19.81 0.92
C TYR A 244 -2.79 19.96 -0.55
N PHE A 245 -2.17 20.91 -1.23
CA PHE A 245 -2.34 21.17 -2.66
C PHE A 245 -1.13 20.61 -3.41
N LYS A 246 -1.37 19.67 -4.34
CA LYS A 246 -0.33 18.97 -5.09
C LYS A 246 -0.55 19.03 -6.59
N ASP A 247 0.41 19.57 -7.33
CA ASP A 247 0.40 19.63 -8.80
C ASP A 247 -0.80 20.38 -9.39
N VAL A 248 -1.43 21.28 -8.62
CA VAL A 248 -2.63 22.03 -9.02
C VAL A 248 -2.34 23.49 -9.38
N LYS A 249 -3.22 24.10 -10.18
CA LYS A 249 -3.23 25.54 -10.47
C LYS A 249 -4.24 26.27 -9.58
N ASN A 250 -3.93 27.53 -9.29
CA ASN A 250 -4.74 28.46 -8.49
C ASN A 250 -5.37 27.77 -7.26
N PRO A 251 -4.57 27.32 -6.27
CA PRO A 251 -5.07 26.68 -5.05
C PRO A 251 -6.26 27.42 -4.41
N HIS A 252 -6.22 28.75 -4.40
CA HIS A 252 -7.36 29.56 -3.99
C HIS A 252 -7.34 30.96 -4.59
N GLN A 253 -8.50 31.42 -5.06
CA GLN A 253 -8.61 32.70 -5.78
C GLN A 253 -9.98 33.38 -5.64
N PHE A 254 -9.98 34.69 -5.81
CA PHE A 254 -11.18 35.52 -5.93
C PHE A 254 -11.75 35.45 -7.35
N MET A 255 -13.05 35.29 -7.46
CA MET A 255 -13.72 35.02 -8.75
C MET A 255 -14.26 36.29 -9.41
N TYR A 256 -14.63 37.29 -8.62
CA TYR A 256 -15.31 38.50 -9.09
C TYR A 256 -14.78 39.76 -8.43
N ASP A 257 -14.99 40.90 -9.10
CA ASP A 257 -14.86 42.21 -8.48
C ASP A 257 -16.12 42.56 -7.67
N VAL A 258 -16.35 41.79 -6.60
CA VAL A 258 -17.37 41.99 -5.57
C VAL A 258 -16.72 41.59 -4.24
N TYR A 259 -17.06 42.26 -3.14
CA TYR A 259 -16.45 41.95 -1.84
C TYR A 259 -16.56 40.48 -1.47
N ALA A 260 -15.43 39.86 -1.14
CA ALA A 260 -15.33 38.53 -0.56
C ALA A 260 -14.16 38.51 0.44
N TYR A 261 -14.12 37.49 1.29
CA TYR A 261 -13.09 37.35 2.31
C TYR A 261 -12.50 35.94 2.31
N SER A 262 -11.19 35.86 2.47
CA SER A 262 -10.52 34.59 2.71
C SER A 262 -9.38 34.70 3.71
N ALA A 263 -9.20 33.65 4.50
CA ALA A 263 -8.04 33.47 5.36
C ALA A 263 -7.47 32.07 5.12
N ALA A 264 -6.14 31.95 5.06
CA ALA A 264 -5.48 30.67 4.89
C ALA A 264 -4.34 30.50 5.89
N SER A 265 -4.21 29.31 6.48
CA SER A 265 -3.12 28.99 7.41
C SER A 265 -2.73 27.50 7.38
N GLY A 266 -1.45 27.20 7.60
CA GLY A 266 -0.93 25.83 7.73
C GLY A 266 -1.05 24.93 6.49
N ASN A 267 -1.48 25.44 5.33
CA ASN A 267 -1.57 24.67 4.09
C ASN A 267 -0.19 24.35 3.49
N VAL A 268 -0.07 23.23 2.78
CA VAL A 268 1.11 22.86 1.99
C VAL A 268 0.80 23.01 0.50
N TYR A 269 1.73 23.62 -0.24
CA TYR A 269 1.64 23.83 -1.69
C TYR A 269 2.81 23.11 -2.39
N ASP A 270 2.62 21.85 -2.72
CA ASP A 270 3.58 21.00 -3.42
C ASP A 270 3.39 21.15 -4.94
N LYS A 271 4.39 21.70 -5.63
CA LYS A 271 4.38 21.88 -7.10
C LYS A 271 3.13 22.58 -7.66
N THR A 272 2.57 23.52 -6.90
CA THR A 272 1.42 24.32 -7.35
C THR A 272 1.85 25.52 -8.19
N SER A 273 0.94 26.07 -8.98
CA SER A 273 1.16 27.34 -9.71
C SER A 273 -0.06 28.26 -9.63
N GLY A 274 0.11 29.55 -9.93
CA GLY A 274 -0.99 30.51 -9.94
C GLY A 274 -1.36 31.07 -8.55
N ALA A 275 -2.62 31.50 -8.41
CA ALA A 275 -3.13 32.28 -7.30
C ALA A 275 -3.23 31.50 -5.98
N GLN A 276 -2.77 32.15 -4.90
CA GLN A 276 -2.94 31.77 -3.51
C GLN A 276 -3.43 33.00 -2.72
N GLN A 277 -4.59 33.53 -3.11
CA GLN A 277 -5.06 34.83 -2.63
C GLN A 277 -5.73 34.73 -1.25
N THR A 278 -5.42 35.69 -0.38
CA THR A 278 -6.04 35.82 0.96
C THR A 278 -6.38 37.28 1.25
N GLY A 279 -7.16 37.51 2.30
CA GLY A 279 -7.59 38.83 2.74
C GLY A 279 -9.00 39.18 2.28
N LYS A 280 -9.30 40.47 2.24
CA LYS A 280 -10.56 40.99 1.70
C LYS A 280 -10.28 41.60 0.32
N LEU A 281 -10.95 41.12 -0.71
CA LEU A 281 -10.83 41.64 -2.08
C LEU A 281 -12.21 41.93 -2.69
N GLY A 282 -12.23 42.82 -3.68
CA GLY A 282 -13.41 43.40 -4.31
C GLY A 282 -13.45 44.93 -4.16
N SER A 283 -13.96 45.64 -5.17
CA SER A 283 -14.04 47.10 -5.20
C SER A 283 -15.46 47.65 -5.05
N ARG A 284 -16.48 46.79 -5.14
CA ARG A 284 -17.89 47.18 -5.18
C ARG A 284 -18.81 46.17 -4.50
N ASN A 285 -20.00 46.66 -4.15
CA ASN A 285 -21.17 45.83 -3.87
C ASN A 285 -21.95 45.52 -5.15
N VAL A 286 -22.78 44.48 -5.10
CA VAL A 286 -23.88 44.31 -6.05
C VAL A 286 -24.96 45.35 -5.70
N ALA A 287 -25.52 45.99 -6.73
CA ALA A 287 -26.54 47.02 -6.55
C ALA A 287 -27.74 46.48 -5.76
N GLY A 288 -28.12 47.16 -4.68
CA GLY A 288 -29.22 46.76 -3.80
C GLY A 288 -28.85 45.70 -2.75
N GLN A 289 -27.56 45.33 -2.67
CA GLN A 289 -27.02 44.37 -1.68
C GLN A 289 -25.89 44.99 -0.84
N GLU A 290 -25.92 46.29 -0.61
CA GLU A 290 -24.90 47.00 0.18
C GLU A 290 -24.85 46.56 1.65
N TRP A 291 -25.88 45.83 2.09
CA TRP A 291 -26.01 45.24 3.42
C TRP A 291 -25.30 43.88 3.55
N ALA A 292 -25.00 43.19 2.45
CA ALA A 292 -24.29 41.91 2.47
C ALA A 292 -22.81 42.12 2.81
N THR A 293 -22.25 41.26 3.66
CA THR A 293 -20.87 41.46 4.12
C THR A 293 -20.06 40.17 4.13
N ALA A 294 -18.86 40.23 3.54
CA ALA A 294 -17.86 39.20 3.72
C ALA A 294 -16.96 39.53 4.93
N ALA A 295 -16.78 38.55 5.81
CA ALA A 295 -16.09 38.69 7.10
C ALA A 295 -15.24 37.45 7.43
N PRO A 296 -14.31 37.54 8.39
CA PRO A 296 -13.59 36.36 8.86
C PRO A 296 -14.53 35.28 9.41
N VAL A 297 -14.37 34.06 8.91
CA VAL A 297 -15.13 32.89 9.39
C VAL A 297 -14.57 32.43 10.74
N SER A 298 -15.46 32.20 11.71
CA SER A 298 -15.14 31.61 13.01
C SER A 298 -16.02 30.37 13.20
N PRO A 299 -15.51 29.16 12.90
CA PRO A 299 -16.31 27.94 12.97
C PRO A 299 -16.91 27.74 14.39
N PRO A 300 -18.23 27.55 14.53
CA PRO A 300 -18.90 27.47 15.84
C PRO A 300 -18.79 26.08 16.51
N TYR A 301 -18.06 25.15 15.88
CA TYR A 301 -17.92 23.76 16.32
C TYR A 301 -16.46 23.45 16.63
N SER A 302 -16.24 22.47 17.50
CA SER A 302 -14.89 21.98 17.81
C SER A 302 -14.32 21.16 16.64
N TYR A 303 -13.04 21.37 16.32
CA TYR A 303 -12.31 20.60 15.32
C TYR A 303 -10.82 20.51 15.69
N SER A 304 -10.16 19.48 15.18
CA SER A 304 -8.71 19.32 15.26
C SER A 304 -8.14 19.35 13.84
N LEU A 305 -6.98 19.99 13.69
CA LEU A 305 -6.26 20.03 12.42
C LEU A 305 -5.16 18.97 12.43
N ASP A 306 -5.24 18.02 11.51
CA ASP A 306 -4.12 17.14 11.19
C ASP A 306 -2.99 17.93 10.56
N SER A 307 -1.76 17.43 10.66
CA SER A 307 -0.62 18.05 9.96
C SER A 307 -0.89 18.03 8.46
N ALA A 308 -0.80 19.19 7.80
CA ALA A 308 -1.02 19.29 6.36
C ALA A 308 -0.16 18.30 5.58
N SER A 309 1.10 18.10 5.96
CA SER A 309 2.01 17.14 5.31
C SER A 309 1.56 15.67 5.39
N GLY A 310 0.77 15.30 6.41
CA GLY A 310 0.22 13.94 6.57
C GLY A 310 -1.14 13.74 5.89
N VAL A 311 -1.77 14.83 5.44
CA VAL A 311 -3.08 14.79 4.77
C VAL A 311 -3.10 13.89 3.53
N PRO A 312 -2.10 13.89 2.62
CA PRO A 312 -2.14 13.02 1.45
C PRO A 312 -2.25 11.54 1.80
N ASP A 313 -1.44 11.05 2.74
CA ASP A 313 -1.45 9.63 3.15
C ASP A 313 -2.74 9.28 3.88
N LEU A 314 -3.19 10.17 4.77
CA LEU A 314 -4.42 9.99 5.52
C LEU A 314 -5.63 9.95 4.57
N VAL A 315 -5.79 10.95 3.71
CA VAL A 315 -6.94 11.07 2.80
C VAL A 315 -6.96 9.96 1.75
N LYS A 316 -5.82 9.60 1.14
CA LYS A 316 -5.77 8.49 0.16
C LYS A 316 -6.16 7.15 0.78
N LYS A 317 -5.83 6.93 2.05
CA LYS A 317 -6.17 5.70 2.78
C LYS A 317 -7.65 5.65 3.15
N CYS A 318 -8.25 6.81 3.42
CA CYS A 318 -9.45 6.89 4.24
C CYS A 318 -10.66 7.50 3.52
N ALA A 319 -10.48 8.30 2.47
CA ALA A 319 -11.60 8.88 1.72
C ALA A 319 -12.29 7.85 0.82
N GLY A 320 -13.61 7.99 0.67
CA GLY A 320 -14.48 7.09 -0.10
C GLY A 320 -15.05 5.92 0.71
N PRO A 321 -15.86 5.05 0.09
CA PRO A 321 -16.56 3.96 0.76
C PRO A 321 -15.61 2.95 1.42
N ARG A 322 -15.98 2.45 2.61
CA ARG A 322 -15.17 1.55 3.44
C ARG A 322 -15.85 0.22 3.74
N TYR A 323 -15.02 -0.83 3.81
CA TYR A 323 -15.42 -2.20 4.15
C TYR A 323 -15.70 -2.40 5.65
N ASN A 324 -15.02 -1.64 6.52
CA ASN A 324 -15.05 -1.84 7.98
C ASN A 324 -16.40 -1.50 8.66
N GLU A 325 -17.27 -0.70 8.03
CA GLU A 325 -18.57 -0.37 8.61
C GLU A 325 -19.54 -1.57 8.60
N ALA A 326 -19.41 -2.49 7.63
CA ALA A 326 -20.21 -3.72 7.60
C ALA A 326 -19.91 -4.61 8.82
N VAL A 327 -18.64 -4.72 9.20
CA VAL A 327 -18.20 -5.47 10.39
C VAL A 327 -18.68 -4.80 11.68
N VAL A 328 -18.62 -3.47 11.76
CA VAL A 328 -19.18 -2.72 12.90
C VAL A 328 -20.70 -2.89 12.98
N GLN A 329 -21.39 -2.88 11.83
CA GLN A 329 -22.84 -3.10 11.74
C GLN A 329 -23.24 -4.53 12.15
N ASP A 330 -22.45 -5.54 11.78
CA ASP A 330 -22.68 -6.92 12.21
C ASP A 330 -22.52 -7.05 13.74
N ILE A 331 -21.54 -6.36 14.32
CA ILE A 331 -21.34 -6.33 15.77
C ILE A 331 -22.48 -5.58 16.50
N GLU A 332 -22.95 -4.46 15.96
CA GLU A 332 -24.10 -3.72 16.51
C GLU A 332 -25.40 -4.53 16.41
N SER A 333 -25.62 -5.20 15.28
CA SER A 333 -26.77 -6.08 15.05
C SER A 333 -26.76 -7.28 16.00
N LEU A 334 -25.60 -7.91 16.19
CA LEU A 334 -25.40 -8.98 17.16
C LEU A 334 -25.65 -8.49 18.59
N HIS A 335 -25.17 -7.30 18.96
CA HIS A 335 -25.39 -6.74 20.29
C HIS A 335 -26.87 -6.42 20.57
N ASN A 336 -27.57 -5.84 19.59
CA ASN A 336 -29.01 -5.56 19.72
C ASN A 336 -29.83 -6.85 19.79
N THR A 337 -29.45 -7.87 19.02
CA THR A 337 -30.04 -9.21 19.11
C THR A 337 -29.79 -9.81 20.51
N LEU A 338 -28.58 -9.64 21.05
CA LEU A 338 -28.23 -10.10 22.39
C LEU A 338 -29.02 -9.37 23.49
N LYS A 339 -29.28 -8.06 23.33
CA LYS A 339 -30.17 -7.29 24.22
C LYS A 339 -31.60 -7.82 24.20
N GLU A 340 -32.16 -8.04 23.03
CA GLU A 340 -33.51 -8.59 22.89
C GLU A 340 -33.62 -10.02 23.45
N ILE A 341 -32.59 -10.84 23.28
CA ILE A 341 -32.50 -12.16 23.90
C ILE A 341 -32.39 -12.04 25.42
N ALA A 342 -31.48 -11.19 25.95
CA ALA A 342 -31.32 -10.99 27.39
C ALA A 342 -32.64 -10.55 28.04
N LYS A 343 -33.34 -9.61 27.40
CA LYS A 343 -34.66 -9.13 27.82
C LYS A 343 -35.73 -10.24 27.81
N LYS A 344 -35.77 -11.08 26.77
CA LYS A 344 -36.72 -12.21 26.68
C LYS A 344 -36.43 -13.33 27.68
N VAL A 345 -35.17 -13.54 28.05
CA VAL A 345 -34.74 -14.62 28.96
C VAL A 345 -34.60 -14.12 30.41
N GLY A 346 -34.88 -12.85 30.69
CA GLY A 346 -34.86 -12.28 32.04
C GLY A 346 -33.45 -12.07 32.60
N LEU A 347 -32.43 -12.04 31.72
CA LEU A 347 -31.05 -11.72 32.08
C LEU A 347 -30.85 -10.19 32.05
N PRO A 348 -29.93 -9.65 32.87
CA PRO A 348 -29.55 -8.24 32.77
C PRO A 348 -29.06 -7.92 31.36
N GLU A 349 -29.46 -6.74 30.84
CA GLU A 349 -29.05 -6.33 29.50
C GLU A 349 -27.52 -6.29 29.39
N PRO A 350 -26.94 -6.82 28.30
CA PRO A 350 -25.50 -6.75 28.07
C PRO A 350 -25.06 -5.29 28.03
N ALA A 351 -23.94 -4.99 28.69
CA ALA A 351 -23.35 -3.65 28.73
C ALA A 351 -23.11 -3.11 27.31
N ALA A 352 -23.27 -1.79 27.13
CA ALA A 352 -23.08 -1.15 25.83
C ALA A 352 -21.71 -1.51 25.22
N LEU A 353 -21.67 -1.71 23.90
CA LEU A 353 -20.44 -2.01 23.17
C LEU A 353 -19.38 -0.94 23.46
N GLN A 354 -18.15 -1.35 23.81
CA GLN A 354 -17.09 -0.41 24.15
C GLN A 354 -16.66 0.47 22.95
N SER A 355 -16.95 0.05 21.72
CA SER A 355 -16.80 0.87 20.50
C SER A 355 -17.68 2.12 20.49
N THR A 356 -18.84 2.11 21.17
CA THR A 356 -19.69 3.31 21.31
C THR A 356 -19.20 4.25 22.41
N ASN A 357 -18.46 3.75 23.41
CA ASN A 357 -17.90 4.60 24.48
C ASN A 357 -16.65 5.39 24.03
N LEU A 358 -16.04 5.03 22.90
CA LEU A 358 -15.04 5.86 22.21
C LEU A 358 -15.67 7.07 21.49
N ARG A 359 -17.00 7.07 21.25
CA ARG A 359 -17.73 8.22 20.67
C ARG A 359 -18.14 9.28 21.70
N GLY A 360 -17.98 9.01 22.99
CA GLY A 360 -18.55 9.84 24.07
C GLY A 360 -17.60 10.09 25.23
N SER A 361 -16.36 10.55 24.96
CA SER A 361 -15.45 11.03 25.99
C SER A 361 -15.20 12.52 25.83
N THR A 362 -16.18 13.33 26.21
CA THR A 362 -15.96 14.68 26.75
C THR A 362 -16.61 14.77 28.13
N ASP A 363 -15.73 14.81 29.14
CA ASP A 363 -15.83 15.34 30.50
C ASP A 363 -16.64 14.68 31.63
N SER A 364 -16.08 14.84 32.84
CA SER A 364 -16.45 14.34 34.19
C SER A 364 -17.63 15.13 34.83
N PRO A 365 -17.99 14.92 36.13
CA PRO A 365 -18.48 13.72 36.82
C PRO A 365 -19.87 13.91 37.50
N SER A 366 -20.43 12.80 38.00
CA SER A 366 -21.20 12.67 39.26
C SER A 366 -22.74 12.46 39.25
N LEU A 367 -23.13 11.56 40.19
CA LEU A 367 -24.35 11.46 41.00
C LEU A 367 -25.55 10.55 40.58
N HIS A 368 -25.65 9.48 41.37
CA HIS A 368 -26.86 8.86 41.96
C HIS A 368 -27.92 8.15 41.10
N GLY A 369 -28.16 6.87 41.45
CA GLY A 369 -29.50 6.50 41.94
C GLY A 369 -30.19 5.28 41.30
N ARG A 370 -30.04 4.13 41.96
CA ARG A 370 -31.10 3.13 42.29
C ARG A 370 -31.98 2.51 41.18
N SER A 371 -31.76 1.19 41.01
CA SER A 371 -32.67 0.10 41.41
C SER A 371 -33.81 -0.35 40.48
N ALA A 372 -33.75 -1.67 40.17
CA ALA A 372 -34.85 -2.66 40.14
C ALA A 372 -35.93 -2.51 39.03
N SER A 373 -36.54 -3.54 38.44
CA SER A 373 -36.50 -4.99 38.61
C SER A 373 -37.43 -5.62 37.55
N THR A 374 -37.04 -6.79 37.03
CA THR A 374 -37.86 -8.01 36.82
C THR A 374 -39.16 -7.99 36.01
N THR A 375 -39.27 -8.94 35.07
CA THR A 375 -40.23 -10.09 34.98
C THR A 375 -40.57 -10.40 33.52
N ASN A 376 -40.07 -11.52 32.97
CA ASN A 376 -40.69 -12.86 32.90
C ASN A 376 -41.78 -13.02 31.84
N GLY A 377 -41.65 -14.03 30.97
CA GLY A 377 -42.82 -14.56 30.24
C GLY A 377 -42.56 -15.45 29.02
N ASN A 378 -42.03 -16.65 29.27
CA ASN A 378 -42.09 -17.90 28.48
C ASN A 378 -43.09 -18.02 27.30
N GLY A 379 -42.68 -18.78 26.27
CA GLY A 379 -43.59 -19.76 25.67
C GLY A 379 -43.32 -20.28 24.25
N TYR A 380 -42.75 -21.49 24.19
CA TYR A 380 -43.03 -22.59 23.22
C TYR A 380 -42.27 -22.73 21.88
N ARG A 381 -41.53 -23.85 21.89
CA ARG A 381 -40.82 -24.63 20.85
C ARG A 381 -41.64 -25.00 19.61
N LEU A 382 -40.94 -25.12 18.49
CA LEU A 382 -41.02 -26.28 17.58
C LEU A 382 -39.67 -26.44 16.87
N GLY A 383 -39.10 -27.65 16.93
CA GLY A 383 -37.80 -27.98 16.35
C GLY A 383 -37.92 -28.83 15.10
N VAL A 384 -36.93 -28.70 14.21
CA VAL A 384 -36.47 -29.76 13.31
C VAL A 384 -34.95 -29.62 13.15
N SER A 385 -34.27 -30.73 13.34
CA SER A 385 -32.84 -31.00 13.29
C SER A 385 -32.25 -30.99 11.88
N GLY A 386 -30.97 -30.59 11.75
CA GLY A 386 -30.10 -31.09 10.67
C GLY A 386 -28.93 -30.20 10.26
N GLN A 387 -27.76 -30.45 10.88
CA GLN A 387 -26.42 -29.92 10.55
C GLN A 387 -26.09 -28.47 10.97
N ASP A 388 -25.77 -28.33 12.25
CA ASP A 388 -25.01 -27.20 12.80
C ASP A 388 -23.56 -27.20 12.26
N ASN A 389 -23.26 -26.29 11.33
CA ASN A 389 -21.89 -25.79 11.13
C ASN A 389 -21.74 -24.45 11.85
N ASN A 390 -21.85 -24.50 13.18
CA ASN A 390 -21.68 -23.39 14.09
C ASN A 390 -20.18 -23.02 14.17
N HIS A 391 -19.72 -22.10 13.32
CA HIS A 391 -18.33 -21.61 13.35
C HIS A 391 -18.18 -20.57 14.47
N GLY A 392 -17.85 -21.07 15.67
CA GLY A 392 -17.35 -20.26 16.79
C GLY A 392 -15.91 -19.72 16.53
N PRO A 393 -15.42 -18.83 17.41
CA PRO A 393 -14.19 -18.07 17.20
C PRO A 393 -12.93 -18.96 17.18
N SER A 394 -11.93 -18.45 16.47
CA SER A 394 -10.62 -19.00 16.12
C SER A 394 -9.95 -19.91 17.16
N CYS A 395 -9.41 -21.06 16.69
CA CYS A 395 -8.66 -22.02 17.48
C CYS A 395 -7.14 -21.84 17.32
N ASP A 396 -6.40 -22.13 18.38
CA ASP A 396 -4.94 -22.27 18.43
C ASP A 396 -4.54 -23.75 18.19
N ASN A 397 -3.40 -23.98 17.53
CA ASN A 397 -2.82 -25.30 17.17
C ASN A 397 -1.68 -25.73 18.12
N SER A 398 -1.70 -25.27 19.38
CA SER A 398 -0.80 -25.80 20.43
C SER A 398 -0.90 -27.34 20.56
N PRO A 399 0.21 -28.04 20.91
CA PRO A 399 0.26 -29.52 20.96
C PRO A 399 -0.83 -30.15 21.84
N LYS A 400 -1.28 -31.36 21.46
CA LYS A 400 -2.21 -32.16 22.27
C LYS A 400 -1.50 -32.73 23.50
N ILE A 401 -2.18 -32.66 24.64
CA ILE A 401 -1.79 -33.29 25.90
C ILE A 401 -2.01 -34.81 25.76
N SER A 402 -0.94 -35.59 25.85
CA SER A 402 -1.03 -37.00 26.22
C SER A 402 -1.52 -37.08 27.67
N PRO A 403 -2.37 -38.05 28.06
CA PRO A 403 -2.98 -38.10 29.40
C PRO A 403 -2.03 -38.20 30.60
N GLU A 404 -0.71 -38.16 30.40
CA GLU A 404 0.31 -38.46 31.40
C GLU A 404 1.12 -37.25 31.88
N ASP A 405 0.91 -36.04 31.35
CA ASP A 405 1.65 -34.85 31.81
C ASP A 405 1.06 -34.28 33.13
N GLU A 406 1.40 -34.93 34.26
CA GLU A 406 1.18 -34.45 35.64
C GLU A 406 2.19 -33.36 36.06
N ASN A 407 2.61 -32.45 35.16
CA ASN A 407 3.54 -31.37 35.50
C ASN A 407 2.95 -29.97 35.30
N LEU A 408 3.53 -28.98 36.01
CA LEU A 408 3.12 -27.58 36.01
C LEU A 408 3.01 -27.00 34.57
N PRO A 409 2.03 -26.13 34.29
CA PRO A 409 1.81 -25.60 32.93
C PRO A 409 2.99 -24.77 32.44
N HIS A 410 3.60 -25.16 31.32
CA HIS A 410 4.79 -24.55 30.74
C HIS A 410 4.53 -23.29 29.88
N VAL A 411 3.28 -23.02 29.48
CA VAL A 411 2.87 -21.82 28.72
C VAL A 411 1.59 -21.25 29.33
N PRO A 412 1.48 -19.92 29.56
CA PRO A 412 0.33 -19.32 30.27
C PRO A 412 -1.04 -19.67 29.68
N ILE A 413 -1.12 -19.88 28.36
CA ILE A 413 -2.36 -20.27 27.69
C ILE A 413 -2.86 -21.65 28.14
N HIS A 414 -1.98 -22.56 28.56
CA HIS A 414 -2.38 -23.86 29.10
C HIS A 414 -3.18 -23.73 30.40
N SER A 415 -2.88 -22.73 31.23
CA SER A 415 -3.68 -22.41 32.41
C SER A 415 -5.08 -21.95 32.02
N LEU A 416 -5.20 -21.14 30.95
CA LEU A 416 -6.50 -20.74 30.41
C LEU A 416 -7.26 -21.95 29.83
N TYR A 417 -6.59 -22.87 29.14
CA TYR A 417 -7.19 -24.10 28.62
C TYR A 417 -7.69 -25.04 29.72
N ALA A 418 -6.89 -25.22 30.78
CA ALA A 418 -7.26 -26.03 31.93
C ALA A 418 -8.45 -25.43 32.68
N LEU A 419 -8.49 -24.10 32.83
CA LEU A 419 -9.54 -23.38 33.56
C LEU A 419 -10.86 -23.28 32.77
N THR A 420 -10.80 -23.00 31.47
CA THR A 420 -12.00 -22.66 30.68
C THR A 420 -12.62 -23.88 29.98
N LYS A 421 -11.86 -24.97 29.78
CA LYS A 421 -12.27 -26.17 29.03
C LYS A 421 -12.91 -25.86 27.65
N LEU A 422 -12.64 -24.69 27.07
CA LEU A 422 -13.26 -24.24 25.82
C LEU A 422 -12.83 -25.16 24.67
N ARG A 423 -13.81 -25.79 24.00
CA ARG A 423 -13.56 -26.60 22.79
C ARG A 423 -13.02 -25.78 21.62
N ALA A 424 -13.34 -24.48 21.57
CA ALA A 424 -12.81 -23.51 20.60
C ALA A 424 -11.29 -23.31 20.70
N LEU A 425 -10.65 -23.86 21.72
CA LEU A 425 -9.21 -23.77 21.95
C LEU A 425 -8.50 -25.14 21.81
N ARG A 426 -9.20 -26.16 21.30
CA ARG A 426 -8.66 -27.51 21.07
C ARG A 426 -8.78 -27.87 19.60
N SER A 427 -7.72 -28.43 19.02
CA SER A 427 -7.78 -29.00 17.67
C SER A 427 -8.42 -30.39 17.69
N PRO A 428 -9.48 -30.67 16.91
CA PRO A 428 -9.95 -32.05 16.72
C PRO A 428 -9.02 -32.82 15.78
N ASP A 429 -8.70 -34.09 16.12
CA ASP A 429 -8.18 -35.01 15.10
C ASP A 429 -9.33 -35.33 14.16
N ALA A 430 -9.23 -34.91 12.90
CA ALA A 430 -10.12 -35.33 11.84
C ALA A 430 -9.30 -36.07 10.77
N PRO A 431 -9.78 -37.22 10.27
CA PRO A 431 -9.05 -38.05 9.33
C PRO A 431 -8.73 -37.28 8.04
N GLU A 432 -7.62 -37.63 7.39
CA GLU A 432 -7.20 -37.05 6.11
C GLU A 432 -8.33 -37.18 5.07
N GLY A 433 -9.02 -36.08 4.81
CA GLY A 433 -9.99 -35.98 3.73
C GLY A 433 -9.25 -35.89 2.39
N HIS A 434 -8.85 -37.04 1.84
CA HIS A 434 -8.47 -37.12 0.44
C HIS A 434 -9.71 -36.90 -0.43
N SER A 435 -9.91 -35.68 -0.93
CA SER A 435 -10.82 -35.46 -2.06
C SER A 435 -10.24 -36.17 -3.28
N THR A 436 -10.93 -37.20 -3.76
CA THR A 436 -10.52 -37.99 -4.93
C THR A 436 -10.79 -37.29 -6.26
N ALA A 437 -11.56 -36.20 -6.28
CA ALA A 437 -11.89 -35.44 -7.48
C ALA A 437 -10.91 -34.26 -7.69
N LEU A 438 -10.28 -34.21 -8.85
CA LEU A 438 -9.46 -33.09 -9.32
C LEU A 438 -10.37 -31.91 -9.71
N ASP A 439 -10.44 -30.88 -8.87
CA ASP A 439 -11.15 -29.61 -9.14
C ASP A 439 -10.18 -28.43 -9.01
N ASP A 440 -9.28 -28.29 -9.99
CA ASP A 440 -8.33 -27.19 -10.09
C ASP A 440 -8.53 -26.35 -11.37
N PHE A 441 -7.86 -25.20 -11.44
CA PHE A 441 -7.98 -24.27 -12.58
C PHE A 441 -7.57 -24.88 -13.94
N ILE A 442 -6.77 -25.94 -13.93
CA ILE A 442 -6.42 -26.70 -15.14
C ILE A 442 -7.62 -27.57 -15.56
N ALA A 443 -8.24 -28.30 -14.63
CA ALA A 443 -9.44 -29.11 -14.87
C ALA A 443 -10.64 -28.26 -15.30
N ARG A 444 -10.72 -27.01 -14.82
CA ARG A 444 -11.73 -26.02 -15.22
C ARG A 444 -11.45 -25.36 -16.58
N GLY A 445 -10.32 -25.68 -17.23
CA GLY A 445 -9.96 -25.18 -18.56
C GLY A 445 -9.38 -23.76 -18.59
N ALA A 446 -9.02 -23.17 -17.44
CA ALA A 446 -8.38 -21.86 -17.38
C ALA A 446 -6.92 -21.89 -17.88
N LEU A 447 -6.27 -23.04 -17.77
CA LEU A 447 -4.93 -23.30 -18.30
C LEU A 447 -4.91 -24.63 -19.07
N ARG A 448 -4.34 -24.65 -20.27
CA ARG A 448 -4.19 -25.89 -21.07
C ARG A 448 -3.22 -26.85 -20.38
N LEU A 449 -3.53 -28.14 -20.41
CA LEU A 449 -2.70 -29.17 -19.77
C LEU A 449 -1.27 -29.18 -20.31
N ASP A 450 -1.09 -29.05 -21.63
CA ASP A 450 0.24 -29.03 -22.26
C ASP A 450 1.10 -27.86 -21.78
N ASP A 451 0.49 -26.67 -21.63
CA ASP A 451 1.17 -25.50 -21.08
C ASP A 451 1.52 -25.72 -19.60
N ALA A 452 0.60 -26.29 -18.82
CA ALA A 452 0.84 -26.61 -17.42
C ALA A 452 1.98 -27.63 -17.25
N GLU A 453 2.04 -28.68 -18.07
CA GLU A 453 3.13 -29.66 -18.03
C GLU A 453 4.48 -29.05 -18.38
N ARG A 454 4.51 -28.21 -19.42
CA ARG A 454 5.72 -27.51 -19.86
C ARG A 454 6.24 -26.57 -18.78
N LEU A 455 5.36 -25.78 -18.17
CA LEU A 455 5.69 -24.90 -17.04
C LEU A 455 6.14 -25.68 -15.80
N PHE A 456 5.48 -26.80 -15.50
CA PHE A 456 5.86 -27.65 -14.36
C PHE A 456 7.25 -28.26 -14.55
N ARG A 457 7.57 -28.77 -15.76
CA ARG A 457 8.92 -29.27 -16.09
C ARG A 457 9.95 -28.16 -15.97
N LEU A 458 9.65 -26.96 -16.48
CA LEU A 458 10.53 -25.80 -16.33
C LEU A 458 10.82 -25.49 -14.86
N TYR A 459 9.79 -25.47 -14.01
CA TYR A 459 9.99 -25.22 -12.59
C TYR A 459 10.85 -26.31 -11.94
N ARG A 460 10.43 -27.59 -12.07
CA ARG A 460 11.07 -28.74 -11.42
C ARG A 460 12.53 -28.89 -11.84
N ASP A 461 12.80 -28.82 -13.14
CA ASP A 461 14.11 -29.17 -13.69
C ASP A 461 15.08 -27.98 -13.69
N ARG A 462 14.58 -26.74 -13.66
CA ARG A 462 15.42 -25.55 -13.80
C ARG A 462 15.32 -24.55 -12.67
N LEU A 463 14.14 -24.29 -12.10
CA LEU A 463 13.94 -23.24 -11.10
C LEU A 463 14.09 -23.73 -9.66
N ASP A 464 13.54 -24.90 -9.34
CA ASP A 464 13.62 -25.46 -7.99
C ASP A 464 15.07 -25.66 -7.49
N PRO A 465 16.03 -26.07 -8.34
CA PRO A 465 17.44 -26.11 -7.96
C PRO A 465 18.03 -24.75 -7.57
N PHE A 466 17.51 -23.62 -8.09
CA PHE A 466 17.91 -22.29 -7.60
C PHE A 466 17.44 -22.06 -6.16
N MET A 467 16.30 -22.64 -5.78
CA MET A 467 15.73 -22.68 -4.44
C MET A 467 16.09 -23.98 -3.68
N TYR A 468 17.31 -24.48 -3.90
CA TYR A 468 17.90 -25.58 -3.13
C TYR A 468 17.10 -26.90 -3.18
N GLY A 469 16.20 -27.07 -4.16
CA GLY A 469 15.34 -28.26 -4.29
C GLY A 469 14.24 -28.40 -3.22
N VAL A 470 13.91 -27.31 -2.52
CA VAL A 470 12.92 -27.33 -1.42
C VAL A 470 11.50 -27.02 -1.91
N GLY A 471 11.36 -26.34 -3.04
CA GLY A 471 10.09 -25.77 -3.51
C GLY A 471 9.17 -26.76 -4.23
N CYS A 472 9.64 -27.91 -4.74
CA CYS A 472 8.76 -28.96 -5.23
C CYS A 472 9.38 -30.37 -5.12
N LYS A 473 8.75 -31.23 -4.30
CA LYS A 473 9.17 -32.64 -4.12
C LYS A 473 8.57 -33.61 -5.15
N TYR A 474 7.62 -33.16 -5.96
CA TYR A 474 6.82 -34.01 -6.85
C TYR A 474 7.47 -34.16 -8.22
N GLN A 475 7.42 -35.36 -8.77
CA GLN A 475 8.01 -35.65 -10.08
C GLN A 475 7.01 -35.48 -11.22
N GLN A 476 5.72 -35.63 -10.97
CA GLN A 476 4.68 -35.52 -12.00
C GLN A 476 3.67 -34.42 -11.65
N LEU A 477 3.23 -33.67 -12.66
CA LEU A 477 2.25 -32.59 -12.48
C LEU A 477 0.94 -33.13 -11.91
N GLU A 478 0.49 -34.29 -12.38
CA GLU A 478 -0.76 -34.89 -11.89
C GLU A 478 -0.70 -35.20 -10.38
N GLU A 479 0.45 -35.66 -9.89
CA GLU A 479 0.66 -35.90 -8.46
C GLU A 479 0.57 -34.60 -7.66
N LEU A 480 1.27 -33.55 -8.11
CA LEU A 480 1.22 -32.24 -7.49
C LEU A 480 -0.22 -31.67 -7.48
N ARG A 481 -0.95 -31.78 -8.59
CA ARG A 481 -2.34 -31.32 -8.71
C ARG A 481 -3.29 -32.01 -7.73
N ARG A 482 -3.12 -33.34 -7.55
CA ARG A 482 -3.93 -34.13 -6.61
C ARG A 482 -3.61 -33.81 -5.16
N ARG A 483 -2.35 -33.43 -4.87
CA ARG A 483 -1.87 -33.19 -3.50
C ARG A 483 -2.10 -31.76 -3.04
N SER A 484 -1.81 -30.76 -3.87
CA SER A 484 -1.89 -29.35 -3.49
C SER A 484 -2.16 -28.43 -4.68
N SER A 485 -3.39 -27.91 -4.74
CA SER A 485 -3.80 -26.93 -5.75
C SER A 485 -3.07 -25.59 -5.59
N ILE A 486 -2.81 -25.16 -4.35
CA ILE A 486 -2.11 -23.90 -4.08
C ILE A 486 -0.62 -23.97 -4.45
N LEU A 487 0.04 -25.10 -4.17
CA LEU A 487 1.43 -25.31 -4.60
C LEU A 487 1.50 -25.43 -6.12
N THR A 488 0.53 -26.11 -6.75
CA THR A 488 0.40 -26.12 -8.21
C THR A 488 0.34 -24.70 -8.77
N ALA A 489 -0.55 -23.86 -8.25
CA ALA A 489 -0.71 -22.49 -8.73
C ALA A 489 0.56 -21.64 -8.49
N ALA A 490 1.22 -21.77 -7.33
CA ALA A 490 2.46 -21.05 -7.03
C ALA A 490 3.59 -21.45 -8.00
N THR A 491 3.84 -22.76 -8.14
CA THR A 491 4.85 -23.33 -9.04
C THR A 491 4.62 -22.88 -10.49
N LEU A 492 3.39 -22.96 -10.99
CA LEU A 492 3.07 -22.56 -12.36
C LEU A 492 3.13 -21.04 -12.56
N THR A 493 2.82 -20.24 -11.54
CA THR A 493 2.97 -18.78 -11.59
C THR A 493 4.45 -18.39 -11.72
N VAL A 494 5.31 -18.98 -10.90
CA VAL A 494 6.75 -18.72 -10.96
C VAL A 494 7.32 -19.22 -12.28
N ALA A 495 6.95 -20.43 -12.74
CA ALA A 495 7.37 -20.91 -14.06
C ALA A 495 6.96 -19.95 -15.19
N ALA A 496 5.71 -19.47 -15.18
CA ALA A 496 5.20 -18.54 -16.18
C ALA A 496 5.92 -17.18 -16.15
N LEU A 497 6.42 -16.75 -14.99
CA LEU A 497 7.25 -15.55 -14.87
C LEU A 497 8.59 -15.70 -15.61
N HIS A 498 9.13 -16.92 -15.65
CA HIS A 498 10.45 -17.24 -16.19
C HIS A 498 10.41 -17.74 -17.63
N ASP A 499 9.22 -18.02 -18.18
CA ASP A 499 9.05 -18.50 -19.55
C ASP A 499 8.61 -17.36 -20.50
N PRO A 500 9.39 -17.06 -21.56
CA PRO A 500 9.03 -16.02 -22.52
C PRO A 500 7.73 -16.33 -23.29
N GLN A 501 7.35 -17.60 -23.42
CA GLN A 501 6.12 -18.00 -24.11
C GLN A 501 4.87 -17.87 -23.22
N ALA A 502 5.03 -17.67 -21.91
CA ALA A 502 3.93 -17.68 -20.94
C ALA A 502 3.34 -16.29 -20.62
N ASN A 503 3.69 -15.25 -21.36
CA ASN A 503 3.24 -13.88 -21.10
C ASN A 503 1.70 -13.71 -21.01
N GLY A 504 0.95 -14.50 -21.79
CA GLY A 504 -0.51 -14.52 -21.80
C GLY A 504 -1.14 -15.36 -20.69
N ILE A 505 -0.40 -16.30 -20.10
CA ILE A 505 -0.91 -17.22 -19.06
C ILE A 505 -0.43 -16.86 -17.64
N TYR A 506 0.63 -16.05 -17.50
CA TYR A 506 1.10 -15.57 -16.19
C TYR A 506 -0.02 -14.93 -15.36
N GLY A 507 -0.84 -14.07 -15.98
CA GLY A 507 -1.96 -13.41 -15.29
C GLY A 507 -2.99 -14.40 -14.75
N VAL A 508 -3.25 -15.49 -15.50
CA VAL A 508 -4.17 -16.56 -15.09
C VAL A 508 -3.60 -17.33 -13.89
N CYS A 509 -2.35 -17.78 -13.97
CA CYS A 509 -1.68 -18.49 -12.87
C CYS A 509 -1.60 -17.62 -11.61
N SER A 510 -1.18 -16.35 -11.75
CA SER A 510 -1.04 -15.41 -10.65
C SER A 510 -2.38 -15.11 -9.97
N SER A 511 -3.44 -14.91 -10.76
CA SER A 511 -4.78 -14.66 -10.24
C SER A 511 -5.31 -15.88 -9.46
N GLU A 512 -5.09 -17.09 -9.97
CA GLU A 512 -5.50 -18.30 -9.26
C GLU A 512 -4.69 -18.51 -7.97
N PHE A 513 -3.37 -18.29 -7.99
CA PHE A 513 -2.53 -18.37 -6.81
C PHE A 513 -3.01 -17.39 -5.72
N ARG A 514 -3.31 -16.14 -6.09
CA ARG A 514 -3.85 -15.12 -5.17
C ARG A 514 -5.22 -15.55 -4.62
N ARG A 515 -6.13 -15.98 -5.48
CA ARG A 515 -7.47 -16.44 -5.09
C ARG A 515 -7.40 -17.61 -4.10
N LEU A 516 -6.51 -18.58 -4.34
CA LEU A 516 -6.30 -19.70 -3.43
C LEU A 516 -5.71 -19.24 -2.11
N THR A 517 -4.69 -18.38 -2.14
CA THR A 517 -4.05 -17.81 -0.95
C THR A 517 -5.03 -17.03 -0.09
N GLU A 518 -5.86 -16.18 -0.70
CA GLU A 518 -6.92 -15.39 -0.03
C GLU A 518 -7.92 -16.31 0.68
N ARG A 519 -8.38 -17.35 -0.02
CA ARG A 519 -9.34 -18.32 0.54
C ARG A 519 -8.75 -19.10 1.71
N SER A 520 -7.46 -19.41 1.67
CA SER A 520 -6.78 -20.21 2.68
C SER A 520 -6.24 -19.40 3.87
N MET A 521 -6.27 -18.06 3.84
CA MET A 521 -5.66 -17.24 4.90
C MET A 521 -6.23 -17.53 6.30
N PHE A 522 -7.48 -17.97 6.39
CA PHE A 522 -8.17 -18.30 7.64
C PHE A 522 -8.37 -19.80 7.85
N ASP A 523 -7.81 -20.63 6.96
CA ASP A 523 -7.91 -22.08 7.11
C ASP A 523 -7.17 -22.52 8.39
N ARG A 524 -7.83 -23.36 9.19
CA ARG A 524 -7.29 -23.79 10.49
C ARG A 524 -6.18 -24.82 10.37
N ARG A 525 -6.11 -25.53 9.24
CA ARG A 525 -5.10 -26.54 8.94
C ARG A 525 -4.23 -26.02 7.81
N VAL A 526 -2.93 -25.95 8.06
CA VAL A 526 -1.92 -25.66 7.04
C VAL A 526 -1.02 -26.88 6.96
N ASP A 527 -0.90 -27.43 5.77
CA ASP A 527 0.02 -28.51 5.49
C ASP A 527 1.37 -27.95 5.00
N ARG A 528 2.32 -28.86 4.77
CA ARG A 528 3.66 -28.47 4.34
C ARG A 528 3.70 -27.96 2.91
N ASP A 529 2.79 -28.42 2.05
CA ASP A 529 2.76 -27.99 0.65
C ASP A 529 2.19 -26.58 0.53
N TYR A 530 1.29 -26.19 1.42
CA TYR A 530 0.88 -24.81 1.63
C TYR A 530 2.07 -23.92 2.01
N LEU A 531 2.84 -24.31 3.05
CA LEU A 531 4.01 -23.54 3.47
C LEU A 531 5.04 -23.44 2.34
N ARG A 532 5.24 -24.53 1.60
CA ARG A 532 6.10 -24.58 0.41
C ARG A 532 5.62 -23.62 -0.68
N ALA A 533 4.31 -23.55 -0.94
CA ALA A 533 3.74 -22.60 -1.89
C ALA A 533 4.03 -21.15 -1.50
N MET A 534 3.91 -20.84 -0.20
CA MET A 534 4.26 -19.51 0.32
C MET A 534 5.76 -19.21 0.20
N CYS A 535 6.62 -20.20 0.46
CA CYS A 535 8.06 -20.07 0.27
C CYS A 535 8.41 -19.76 -1.20
N VAL A 536 7.86 -20.54 -2.12
CA VAL A 536 8.07 -20.37 -3.57
C VAL A 536 7.64 -18.98 -4.02
N ALA A 537 6.45 -18.54 -3.61
CA ALA A 537 5.99 -17.20 -3.92
C ALA A 537 6.87 -16.11 -3.28
N SER A 538 7.28 -16.29 -2.02
CA SER A 538 8.13 -15.31 -1.31
C SER A 538 9.52 -15.16 -1.92
N TYR A 539 10.03 -16.22 -2.54
CA TYR A 539 11.37 -16.24 -3.13
C TYR A 539 11.45 -15.45 -4.46
N TRP A 540 10.42 -15.55 -5.31
CA TRP A 540 10.42 -14.95 -6.65
C TRP A 540 9.40 -13.83 -6.90
N LEU A 541 8.24 -13.82 -6.24
CA LEU A 541 7.16 -12.85 -6.51
C LEU A 541 7.34 -11.59 -5.67
N SER A 542 8.08 -10.61 -6.19
CA SER A 542 8.54 -9.42 -5.46
C SER A 542 7.43 -8.54 -4.88
N ASP A 543 6.23 -8.55 -5.45
CA ASP A 543 5.11 -7.69 -5.05
C ASP A 543 4.30 -8.24 -3.87
N VAL A 544 4.37 -9.54 -3.64
CA VAL A 544 3.67 -10.22 -2.53
C VAL A 544 4.62 -10.86 -1.51
N SER A 545 5.92 -10.90 -1.81
CA SER A 545 6.93 -11.65 -1.06
C SER A 545 6.98 -11.31 0.42
N TRP A 546 6.95 -10.03 0.77
CA TRP A 546 6.96 -9.57 2.16
C TRP A 546 5.77 -10.09 2.97
N MET A 547 4.55 -9.90 2.44
CA MET A 547 3.33 -10.31 3.10
C MET A 547 3.28 -11.83 3.29
N LEU A 548 3.62 -12.58 2.23
CA LEU A 548 3.56 -14.03 2.25
C LEU A 548 4.63 -14.64 3.17
N SER A 549 5.86 -14.11 3.17
CA SER A 549 6.93 -14.56 4.06
C SER A 549 6.51 -14.41 5.52
N GLY A 550 6.06 -13.21 5.91
CA GLY A 550 5.65 -12.94 7.29
C GLY A 550 4.43 -13.76 7.75
N TYR A 551 3.48 -14.00 6.85
CA TYR A 551 2.34 -14.90 7.14
C TYR A 551 2.81 -16.36 7.28
N ALA A 552 3.64 -16.85 6.37
CA ALA A 552 4.13 -18.22 6.37
C ALA A 552 4.97 -18.55 7.60
N ILE A 553 5.79 -17.60 8.09
CA ILE A 553 6.56 -17.78 9.33
C ILE A 553 5.65 -17.98 10.53
N ARG A 554 4.59 -17.17 10.66
CA ARG A 554 3.61 -17.33 11.75
C ARG A 554 2.94 -18.70 11.69
N ARG A 555 2.52 -19.12 10.50
CA ARG A 555 1.90 -20.44 10.28
C ARG A 555 2.87 -21.59 10.52
N ALA A 556 4.14 -21.45 10.13
CA ALA A 556 5.18 -22.45 10.38
C ALA A 556 5.50 -22.56 11.88
N ALA A 557 5.49 -21.45 12.62
CA ALA A 557 5.65 -21.44 14.07
C ALA A 557 4.49 -22.18 14.76
N GLU A 558 3.24 -21.96 14.33
CA GLU A 558 2.05 -22.71 14.81
C GLU A 558 2.17 -24.22 14.54
N CYS A 559 2.77 -24.62 13.42
CA CYS A 559 3.04 -26.03 13.10
C CYS A 559 4.26 -26.63 13.82
N ASN A 560 4.87 -25.90 14.78
CA ASN A 560 6.11 -26.27 15.47
C ASN A 560 7.27 -26.60 14.51
N LEU A 561 7.30 -25.97 13.33
CA LEU A 561 8.28 -26.29 12.30
C LEU A 561 9.72 -25.98 12.76
N HIS A 562 9.88 -24.94 13.59
CA HIS A 562 11.14 -24.54 14.23
C HIS A 562 11.79 -25.67 15.06
N ASN A 563 11.00 -26.60 15.62
CA ASN A 563 11.51 -27.75 16.36
C ASN A 563 11.82 -28.97 15.48
N SER A 564 11.52 -28.92 14.18
CA SER A 564 11.77 -30.04 13.25
C SER A 564 13.26 -30.34 13.11
N TYR A 565 14.12 -29.33 13.28
CA TYR A 565 15.58 -29.49 13.28
C TYR A 565 16.05 -30.51 14.33
N THR A 566 15.59 -30.36 15.58
CA THR A 566 16.00 -31.24 16.69
C THR A 566 15.58 -32.67 16.40
N ARG A 567 14.33 -32.85 15.94
CA ARG A 567 13.79 -34.16 15.56
C ARG A 567 14.50 -34.77 14.35
N ALA A 568 14.92 -33.97 13.39
CA ALA A 568 15.68 -34.46 12.23
C ALA A 568 17.02 -35.08 12.67
N ILE A 569 17.67 -34.50 13.67
CA ILE A 569 18.96 -34.98 14.17
C ILE A 569 18.79 -36.16 15.13
N GLU A 570 17.91 -36.02 16.14
CA GLU A 570 17.72 -37.02 17.18
C GLU A 570 17.02 -38.27 16.64
N ASP A 571 15.90 -38.09 15.93
CA ASP A 571 15.08 -39.19 15.41
C ASP A 571 15.58 -39.69 14.04
N LYS A 572 16.52 -39.00 13.39
CA LYS A 572 16.99 -39.28 12.02
C LYS A 572 15.83 -39.36 11.01
N SER A 573 14.83 -38.51 11.19
CA SER A 573 13.61 -38.51 10.38
C SER A 573 13.75 -37.61 9.16
N GLU A 574 13.59 -38.17 7.96
CA GLU A 574 13.56 -37.38 6.72
C GLU A 574 12.35 -36.45 6.64
N GLU A 575 11.22 -36.87 7.22
CA GLU A 575 10.06 -36.01 7.33
C GLU A 575 10.38 -34.78 8.22
N ALA A 576 11.11 -34.96 9.32
CA ALA A 576 11.54 -33.82 10.14
C ALA A 576 12.59 -32.95 9.42
N ALA A 577 13.49 -33.56 8.64
CA ALA A 577 14.47 -32.84 7.84
C ALA A 577 13.82 -31.98 6.75
N ASP A 578 12.78 -32.46 6.05
CA ASP A 578 11.95 -31.65 5.14
C ASP A 578 11.36 -30.41 5.85
N GLY A 579 10.91 -30.58 7.10
CA GLY A 579 10.42 -29.47 7.91
C GLY A 579 11.52 -28.45 8.25
N ALA A 580 12.71 -28.93 8.62
CA ALA A 580 13.86 -28.06 8.88
C ALA A 580 14.30 -27.28 7.63
N ARG A 581 14.30 -27.92 6.46
CA ARG A 581 14.59 -27.27 5.16
C ARG A 581 13.60 -26.14 4.85
N LEU A 582 12.31 -26.37 5.07
CA LEU A 582 11.27 -25.33 4.92
C LEU A 582 11.49 -24.17 5.90
N TRP A 583 11.87 -24.46 7.15
CA TRP A 583 12.19 -23.42 8.14
C TRP A 583 13.41 -22.58 7.72
N TYR A 584 14.47 -23.22 7.21
CA TYR A 584 15.65 -22.53 6.67
C TYR A 584 15.32 -21.62 5.48
N ILE A 585 14.48 -22.09 4.55
CA ILE A 585 14.03 -21.27 3.42
C ILE A 585 13.20 -20.07 3.86
N LEU A 586 12.29 -20.23 4.83
CA LEU A 586 11.52 -19.12 5.38
C LEU A 586 12.42 -18.09 6.05
N ASN A 587 13.43 -18.53 6.82
CA ASN A 587 14.46 -17.66 7.36
C ASN A 587 15.21 -16.92 6.23
N ILE A 588 15.63 -17.62 5.18
CA ILE A 588 16.31 -16.99 4.03
C ILE A 588 15.44 -15.91 3.38
N CYS A 589 14.15 -16.19 3.14
CA CYS A 589 13.23 -15.21 2.56
C CYS A 589 13.10 -13.97 3.46
N ASP A 590 12.86 -14.16 4.75
CA ASP A 590 12.70 -13.07 5.71
C ASP A 590 13.96 -12.21 5.86
N GLN A 591 15.12 -12.84 5.98
CA GLN A 591 16.41 -12.14 6.11
C GLN A 591 16.79 -11.38 4.83
N HIS A 592 16.51 -11.95 3.66
CA HIS A 592 16.66 -11.24 2.38
C HIS A 592 15.76 -10.01 2.34
N LEU A 593 14.48 -10.15 2.65
CA LEU A 593 13.51 -9.05 2.59
C LEU A 593 13.79 -7.99 3.66
N ALA A 594 14.19 -8.37 4.87
CA ALA A 594 14.66 -7.48 5.93
C ALA A 594 15.82 -6.59 5.45
N THR A 595 16.77 -7.18 4.72
CA THR A 595 17.90 -6.46 4.11
C THR A 595 17.43 -5.47 3.03
N LEU A 596 16.53 -5.89 2.15
CA LEU A 596 16.05 -5.06 1.03
C LEU A 596 15.18 -3.88 1.48
N TYR A 597 14.32 -4.08 2.48
CA TYR A 597 13.39 -3.04 2.96
C TYR A 597 13.96 -2.23 4.14
N GLY A 598 15.16 -2.56 4.63
CA GLY A 598 15.76 -1.90 5.79
C GLY A 598 14.95 -2.10 7.08
N ARG A 599 14.34 -3.28 7.26
CA ARG A 599 13.45 -3.60 8.39
C ARG A 599 14.00 -4.75 9.23
N PRO A 600 13.56 -4.90 10.50
CA PRO A 600 13.91 -6.07 11.31
C PRO A 600 13.34 -7.37 10.71
N ALA A 601 14.10 -8.46 10.83
CA ALA A 601 13.63 -9.81 10.52
C ALA A 601 12.63 -10.30 11.59
N ILE A 602 11.67 -11.13 11.19
CA ILE A 602 10.69 -11.78 12.05
C ILE A 602 11.30 -13.02 12.71
N VAL A 603 12.01 -13.85 11.93
CA VAL A 603 12.69 -15.04 12.44
C VAL A 603 13.89 -14.59 13.27
N GLN A 604 13.84 -14.88 14.56
CA GLN A 604 14.96 -14.69 15.48
C GLN A 604 15.96 -15.85 15.31
N GLU A 605 17.25 -15.59 15.54
CA GLU A 605 18.24 -16.66 15.55
C GLU A 605 17.95 -17.64 16.70
N ASP A 606 17.46 -18.82 16.33
CA ASP A 606 17.23 -19.93 17.23
C ASP A 606 18.39 -20.95 17.17
N SER A 607 18.34 -21.97 18.03
CA SER A 607 19.38 -23.01 18.08
C SER A 607 19.52 -23.79 16.77
N SER A 608 18.48 -23.84 15.92
CA SER A 608 18.53 -24.50 14.62
C SER A 608 19.33 -23.69 13.59
N MET A 609 19.27 -22.35 13.67
CA MET A 609 20.01 -21.44 12.80
C MET A 609 21.49 -21.32 13.19
N GLN A 610 21.81 -21.49 14.47
CA GLN A 610 23.18 -21.40 14.98
C GLN A 610 23.97 -22.72 14.89
N LYS A 611 23.28 -23.86 14.79
CA LYS A 611 23.91 -25.20 14.80
C LYS A 611 23.73 -25.95 13.48
N TRP A 612 23.62 -25.24 12.37
CA TRP A 612 23.43 -25.83 11.04
C TRP A 612 24.48 -26.89 10.69
N GLU A 613 25.68 -26.86 11.29
CA GLU A 613 26.73 -27.88 11.13
C GLU A 613 26.25 -29.26 11.60
N ALA A 614 25.50 -29.31 12.71
CA ALA A 614 25.00 -30.57 13.25
C ALA A 614 23.88 -31.16 12.37
N PHE A 615 23.10 -30.31 11.69
CA PHE A 615 22.17 -30.79 10.67
C PHE A 615 22.92 -31.39 9.46
N LEU A 616 23.97 -30.73 8.97
CA LEU A 616 24.78 -31.26 7.86
C LEU A 616 25.55 -32.53 8.20
N ALA A 617 25.91 -32.72 9.47
CA ALA A 617 26.52 -33.96 9.95
C ALA A 617 25.53 -35.12 10.13
N SER A 618 24.22 -34.83 10.05
CA SER A 618 23.18 -35.84 10.23
C SER A 618 23.05 -36.74 8.99
N PRO A 619 22.60 -38.00 9.15
CA PRO A 619 22.47 -38.94 8.03
C PRO A 619 21.33 -38.61 7.07
N VAL A 620 20.46 -37.66 7.42
CA VAL A 620 19.34 -37.19 6.58
C VAL A 620 19.70 -35.96 5.75
N ALA A 621 20.90 -35.43 5.91
CA ALA A 621 21.37 -34.32 5.08
C ALA A 621 21.74 -34.78 3.66
N ASN A 622 21.45 -33.92 2.69
CA ASN A 622 21.79 -34.13 1.29
C ASN A 622 22.74 -33.02 0.77
N GLU A 623 23.18 -33.14 -0.48
CA GLU A 623 24.13 -32.19 -1.07
C GLU A 623 23.56 -30.77 -1.23
N GLN A 624 22.24 -30.63 -1.42
CA GLN A 624 21.59 -29.32 -1.54
C GLN A 624 21.53 -28.60 -0.19
N ASP A 625 21.47 -29.36 0.92
CA ASP A 625 21.49 -28.82 2.27
C ASP A 625 22.79 -28.04 2.55
N LYS A 626 23.93 -28.43 1.95
CA LYS A 626 25.18 -27.66 2.08
C LYS A 626 25.01 -26.23 1.57
N ARG A 627 24.41 -26.07 0.39
CA ARG A 627 24.16 -24.75 -0.19
C ARG A 627 23.10 -23.99 0.61
N LEU A 628 22.08 -24.66 1.11
CA LEU A 628 21.05 -24.07 1.97
C LEU A 628 21.64 -23.53 3.29
N SER A 629 22.37 -24.37 4.02
CA SER A 629 23.05 -24.00 5.27
C SER A 629 24.10 -22.91 5.05
N SER A 630 24.76 -22.88 3.89
CA SER A 630 25.67 -21.77 3.55
C SER A 630 24.98 -20.42 3.61
N GLN A 631 23.73 -20.33 3.11
CA GLN A 631 22.97 -19.09 3.16
C GLN A 631 22.49 -18.75 4.55
N VAL A 632 22.04 -19.74 5.34
CA VAL A 632 21.69 -19.52 6.75
C VAL A 632 22.89 -18.92 7.50
N ALA A 633 24.09 -19.50 7.32
CA ALA A 633 25.32 -18.99 7.93
C ALA A 633 25.67 -17.56 7.46
N LEU A 634 25.54 -17.27 6.15
CA LEU A 634 25.82 -15.94 5.62
C LEU A 634 24.86 -14.89 6.20
N LEU A 635 23.58 -15.24 6.29
CA LEU A 635 22.54 -14.33 6.74
C LEU A 635 22.63 -14.03 8.23
N GLY A 636 23.22 -14.92 9.05
CA GLY A 636 23.59 -14.60 10.43
C GLY A 636 24.65 -13.50 10.53
N ILE A 637 25.67 -13.53 9.65
CA ILE A 637 26.67 -12.46 9.55
C ILE A 637 25.99 -11.15 9.11
N ILE A 638 25.14 -11.20 8.08
CA ILE A 638 24.38 -10.01 7.62
C ILE A 638 23.45 -9.50 8.72
N GLY A 639 22.83 -10.38 9.50
CA GLY A 639 22.04 -10.04 10.69
C GLY A 639 22.84 -9.22 11.70
N SER A 640 24.02 -9.71 12.05
CA SER A 640 24.95 -9.02 12.96
C SER A 640 25.38 -7.65 12.42
N ILE A 641 25.61 -7.52 11.11
CA ILE A 641 25.90 -6.24 10.45
C ILE A 641 24.71 -5.28 10.65
N ARG A 642 23.49 -5.71 10.35
CA ARG A 642 22.29 -4.86 10.50
C ARG A 642 22.04 -4.46 11.94
N GLU A 643 22.28 -5.34 12.90
CA GLU A 643 22.17 -5.02 14.33
C GLU A 643 23.17 -3.94 14.77
N LEU A 644 24.43 -4.01 14.30
CA LEU A 644 25.44 -2.99 14.60
C LEU A 644 25.05 -1.62 14.03
N PHE A 645 24.66 -1.56 12.76
CA PHE A 645 24.40 -0.28 12.08
C PHE A 645 23.00 0.27 12.33
N GLY A 646 22.03 -0.59 12.64
CA GLY A 646 20.63 -0.21 12.85
C GLY A 646 19.96 0.44 11.63
N PRO A 647 18.75 1.01 11.81
CA PRO A 647 18.08 1.79 10.77
C PRO A 647 18.89 3.04 10.42
N ASP A 648 18.78 3.51 9.18
CA ASP A 648 19.44 4.75 8.78
C ASP A 648 18.78 5.95 9.49
N LYS A 649 19.57 6.67 10.29
CA LYS A 649 19.14 7.85 11.05
C LYS A 649 19.61 9.16 10.39
N GLY A 650 20.17 9.11 9.19
CA GLY A 650 20.77 10.26 8.51
C GLY A 650 22.04 10.77 9.18
N GLN A 651 22.67 9.98 10.05
CA GLN A 651 23.89 10.33 10.79
C GLN A 651 25.12 9.64 10.18
N PRO A 652 26.27 10.33 10.11
CA PRO A 652 27.53 9.71 9.67
C PRO A 652 27.90 8.49 10.51
N THR A 653 28.43 7.47 9.84
CA THR A 653 28.92 6.26 10.51
C THR A 653 30.07 6.59 11.48
N PRO A 654 30.00 6.19 12.77
CA PRO A 654 31.04 6.49 13.74
C PRO A 654 32.39 5.86 13.39
N ARG A 655 33.49 6.59 13.59
CA ARG A 655 34.88 6.08 13.44
C ARG A 655 35.11 4.79 14.24
N ALA A 656 34.43 4.64 15.37
CA ALA A 656 34.53 3.45 16.21
C ALA A 656 34.22 2.15 15.46
N TYR A 657 33.42 2.19 14.38
CA TYR A 657 32.98 1.02 13.63
C TYR A 657 33.99 0.48 12.62
N VAL A 658 35.13 1.15 12.41
CA VAL A 658 36.19 0.66 11.49
C VAL A 658 36.68 -0.73 11.88
N HIS A 659 36.81 -1.01 13.19
CA HIS A 659 37.26 -2.32 13.67
C HIS A 659 36.22 -3.41 13.39
N GLN A 660 34.94 -3.13 13.67
CA GLN A 660 33.83 -4.05 13.43
C GLN A 660 33.66 -4.33 11.94
N ILE A 661 33.78 -3.33 11.07
CA ILE A 661 33.77 -3.52 9.60
C ILE A 661 34.88 -4.48 9.17
N THR A 662 36.09 -4.28 9.71
CA THR A 662 37.23 -5.17 9.42
C THR A 662 36.99 -6.60 9.91
N GLN A 663 36.36 -6.76 11.07
CA GLN A 663 35.98 -8.07 11.61
C GLN A 663 34.94 -8.75 10.73
N PHE A 664 33.84 -8.09 10.38
CA PHE A 664 32.83 -8.64 9.50
C PHE A 664 33.39 -9.01 8.12
N ASN A 665 34.31 -8.22 7.57
CA ASN A 665 34.98 -8.58 6.32
C ASN A 665 35.76 -9.92 6.46
N LYS A 666 36.46 -10.14 7.58
CA LYS A 666 37.17 -11.41 7.82
C LYS A 666 36.21 -12.58 7.96
N GLU A 667 35.07 -12.37 8.63
CA GLU A 667 34.02 -13.39 8.76
C GLU A 667 33.44 -13.77 7.39
N LEU A 668 33.17 -12.77 6.53
CA LEU A 668 32.73 -13.01 5.15
C LEU A 668 33.79 -13.74 4.32
N ASP A 669 35.06 -13.37 4.44
CA ASP A 669 36.17 -14.05 3.74
C ASP A 669 36.33 -15.50 4.21
N HIS A 670 36.20 -15.75 5.51
CA HIS A 670 36.21 -17.10 6.07
C HIS A 670 35.02 -17.92 5.56
N TRP A 671 33.82 -17.33 5.55
CA TRP A 671 32.62 -17.95 5.01
C TRP A 671 32.83 -18.37 3.55
N LEU A 672 33.34 -17.46 2.70
CA LEU A 672 33.57 -17.78 1.29
C LEU A 672 34.56 -18.93 1.13
N ASN A 673 35.71 -18.87 1.81
CA ASN A 673 36.74 -19.90 1.70
C ASN A 673 36.23 -21.28 2.14
N HIS A 674 35.47 -21.34 3.24
CA HIS A 674 34.86 -22.58 3.70
C HIS A 674 33.86 -23.14 2.68
N TRP A 675 32.89 -22.33 2.25
CA TRP A 675 31.80 -22.81 1.41
C TRP A 675 32.19 -23.04 -0.04
N LEU A 676 33.20 -22.32 -0.56
CA LEU A 676 33.80 -22.70 -1.84
C LEU A 676 34.41 -24.10 -1.75
N GLY A 677 35.04 -24.50 -0.65
CA GLY A 677 35.55 -25.86 -0.48
C GLY A 677 34.46 -26.92 -0.31
N THR A 678 33.34 -26.57 0.34
CA THR A 678 32.29 -27.51 0.73
C THR A 678 31.20 -27.72 -0.34
N ILE A 679 30.83 -26.68 -1.09
CA ILE A 679 29.76 -26.76 -2.11
C ILE A 679 30.30 -27.46 -3.37
N PRO A 680 29.58 -28.46 -3.92
CA PRO A 680 29.97 -29.12 -5.16
C PRO A 680 30.20 -28.14 -6.33
N GLU A 681 31.20 -28.43 -7.15
CA GLU A 681 31.56 -27.57 -8.29
C GLU A 681 30.50 -27.60 -9.38
N GLU A 682 29.90 -28.76 -9.63
CA GLU A 682 28.88 -28.96 -10.64
C GLU A 682 27.62 -29.54 -10.01
N SER A 683 26.47 -29.05 -10.46
CA SER A 683 25.14 -29.57 -10.16
C SER A 683 24.48 -30.03 -11.45
N GLU A 684 23.77 -31.14 -11.37
CA GLU A 684 23.07 -31.79 -12.49
C GLU A 684 22.16 -30.83 -13.27
N HIS A 685 21.48 -29.90 -12.59
CA HIS A 685 20.40 -29.11 -13.18
C HIS A 685 20.79 -27.66 -13.50
N ILE A 686 21.73 -27.09 -12.74
CA ILE A 686 22.12 -25.68 -12.81
C ILE A 686 23.64 -25.49 -13.00
N GLY A 687 24.34 -26.54 -13.43
CA GLY A 687 25.76 -26.49 -13.76
C GLY A 687 26.61 -25.97 -12.61
N ARG A 688 27.49 -25.01 -12.88
CA ARG A 688 28.42 -24.42 -11.91
C ARG A 688 27.81 -23.28 -11.08
N PHE A 689 26.52 -23.02 -11.25
CA PHE A 689 25.83 -21.96 -10.53
C PHE A 689 25.92 -22.07 -9.00
N PRO A 690 25.81 -23.22 -8.32
CA PRO A 690 25.81 -23.28 -6.85
C PRO A 690 27.00 -22.56 -6.19
N ARG A 691 28.21 -22.91 -6.62
CA ARG A 691 29.46 -22.34 -6.08
C ARG A 691 29.64 -20.88 -6.51
N LYS A 692 29.32 -20.56 -7.77
CA LYS A 692 29.41 -19.18 -8.31
C LYS A 692 28.35 -18.26 -7.72
N GLY A 693 27.16 -18.77 -7.46
CA GLY A 693 26.06 -18.09 -6.78
C GLY A 693 26.39 -17.78 -5.32
N ALA A 694 27.06 -18.70 -4.62
CA ALA A 694 27.59 -18.40 -3.28
C ALA A 694 28.61 -17.23 -3.32
N LYS A 695 29.49 -17.19 -4.32
CA LYS A 695 30.39 -16.05 -4.56
C LYS A 695 29.64 -14.75 -4.86
N LEU A 696 28.53 -14.82 -5.60
CA LEU A 696 27.68 -13.67 -5.89
C LEU A 696 27.01 -13.12 -4.61
N HIS A 697 26.45 -14.00 -3.77
CA HIS A 697 25.91 -13.63 -2.46
C HIS A 697 26.98 -12.99 -1.56
N PHE A 698 28.21 -13.53 -1.56
CA PHE A 698 29.34 -12.93 -0.84
C PHE A 698 29.66 -11.51 -1.33
N HIS A 699 29.69 -11.26 -2.64
CA HIS A 699 29.89 -9.91 -3.15
C HIS A 699 28.77 -8.96 -2.67
N PHE A 700 27.51 -9.41 -2.69
CA PHE A 700 26.38 -8.61 -2.18
C PHE A 700 26.47 -8.34 -0.67
N ALA A 701 26.92 -9.31 0.13
CA ALA A 701 27.14 -9.13 1.56
C ALA A 701 28.25 -8.11 1.84
N LYS A 702 29.36 -8.16 1.10
CA LYS A 702 30.43 -7.15 1.20
C LYS A 702 29.95 -5.77 0.77
N LEU A 703 29.20 -5.67 -0.32
CA LEU A 703 28.64 -4.40 -0.76
C LEU A 703 27.69 -3.83 0.30
N HIS A 704 26.83 -4.67 0.88
CA HIS A 704 25.95 -4.26 1.98
C HIS A 704 26.75 -3.70 3.16
N LEU A 705 27.76 -4.45 3.65
CA LEU A 705 28.65 -4.03 4.73
C LEU A 705 29.30 -2.67 4.48
N TYR A 706 29.99 -2.52 3.34
CA TYR A 706 30.78 -1.32 3.06
C TYR A 706 29.92 -0.13 2.64
N SER A 707 28.71 -0.33 2.11
CA SER A 707 27.80 0.77 1.76
C SER A 707 27.38 1.62 2.96
N HIS A 708 27.40 1.06 4.18
CA HIS A 708 27.02 1.78 5.40
C HIS A 708 27.91 2.99 5.71
N ILE A 709 29.16 3.04 5.25
CA ILE A 709 30.05 4.18 5.50
C ILE A 709 29.53 5.47 4.86
N PHE A 710 28.67 5.35 3.84
CA PHE A 710 28.12 6.48 3.10
C PHE A 710 26.87 7.09 3.75
N ARG A 711 26.35 6.49 4.83
CA ARG A 711 25.19 7.00 5.58
C ARG A 711 25.47 8.39 6.15
N GLY A 712 24.46 9.25 6.11
CA GLY A 712 24.54 10.62 6.65
C GLY A 712 25.51 11.56 5.93
N LEU A 713 26.11 11.15 4.80
CA LEU A 713 26.95 12.03 3.97
C LEU A 713 26.05 12.81 3.00
N SER A 714 25.47 13.94 3.44
CA SER A 714 24.72 14.89 2.60
C SER A 714 25.60 16.07 2.13
N GLY A 715 25.26 16.69 0.99
CA GLY A 715 25.99 17.83 0.41
C GLY A 715 27.42 17.50 -0.06
N ASP A 716 28.30 18.51 -0.09
CA ASP A 716 29.72 18.42 -0.51
C ASP A 716 30.65 17.76 0.52
N ASN A 717 30.10 17.07 1.53
CA ASN A 717 30.90 16.47 2.58
C ASN A 717 31.77 15.32 2.02
N PRO A 718 33.12 15.40 2.16
CA PRO A 718 34.02 14.35 1.66
C PRO A 718 33.91 13.09 2.53
N ILE A 719 34.26 11.95 1.93
CA ILE A 719 34.38 10.69 2.67
C ILE A 719 35.48 10.85 3.73
N PRO A 720 35.22 10.54 5.02
CA PRO A 720 36.25 10.64 6.04
C PRO A 720 37.47 9.78 5.70
N TYR A 721 38.68 10.30 5.91
CA TYR A 721 39.95 9.65 5.49
C TYR A 721 40.09 8.19 5.96
N HIS A 722 39.56 7.88 7.15
CA HIS A 722 39.62 6.55 7.76
C HIS A 722 38.65 5.54 7.13
N PHE A 723 37.77 5.98 6.22
CA PHE A 723 36.86 5.14 5.45
C PHE A 723 37.21 5.09 3.96
N LEU A 724 38.31 5.70 3.50
CA LEU A 724 38.70 5.69 2.08
C LEU A 724 38.94 4.27 1.56
N ASP A 725 39.65 3.44 2.32
CA ASP A 725 39.86 2.03 1.94
C ASP A 725 38.54 1.24 1.88
N CYS A 726 37.61 1.55 2.79
CA CYS A 726 36.27 0.96 2.80
C CYS A 726 35.47 1.39 1.56
N ALA A 727 35.56 2.67 1.16
CA ALA A 727 34.90 3.21 -0.03
C ALA A 727 35.47 2.58 -1.31
N ALA A 728 36.79 2.51 -1.44
CA ALA A 728 37.44 1.84 -2.55
C ALA A 728 37.03 0.36 -2.65
N THR A 729 36.92 -0.33 -1.50
CA THR A 729 36.44 -1.72 -1.44
C THR A 729 34.98 -1.84 -1.87
N ALA A 730 34.08 -0.95 -1.43
CA ALA A 730 32.68 -0.93 -1.85
C ALA A 730 32.54 -0.82 -3.38
N ILE A 731 33.28 0.13 -3.98
CA ILE A 731 33.29 0.37 -5.42
C ILE A 731 33.85 -0.83 -6.17
N SER A 732 34.97 -1.39 -5.70
CA SER A 732 35.59 -2.57 -6.29
C SER A 732 34.66 -3.79 -6.26
N VAL A 733 33.97 -4.02 -5.15
CA VAL A 733 33.01 -5.13 -5.00
C VAL A 733 31.79 -4.91 -5.90
N ALA A 734 31.18 -3.72 -5.92
CA ALA A 734 30.04 -3.43 -6.80
C ALA A 734 30.42 -3.60 -8.29
N THR A 735 31.61 -3.12 -8.67
CA THR A 735 32.14 -3.26 -10.02
C THR A 735 32.38 -4.72 -10.39
N SER A 736 33.02 -5.48 -9.50
CA SER A 736 33.28 -6.90 -9.68
C SER A 736 31.99 -7.71 -9.76
N THR A 737 30.94 -7.29 -9.05
CA THR A 737 29.63 -7.94 -9.07
C THR A 737 28.96 -7.82 -10.44
N ILE A 738 28.87 -6.60 -10.98
CA ILE A 738 28.26 -6.36 -12.29
C ILE A 738 29.07 -7.06 -13.39
N ASN A 739 30.40 -6.95 -13.33
CA ASN A 739 31.28 -7.65 -14.28
C ASN A 739 31.11 -9.17 -14.20
N PHE A 740 30.99 -9.74 -12.99
CA PHE A 740 30.79 -11.17 -12.83
C PHE A 740 29.45 -11.64 -13.44
N ILE A 741 28.39 -10.82 -13.33
CA ILE A 741 27.11 -11.10 -13.99
C ILE A 741 27.21 -11.03 -15.52
N LEU A 742 28.04 -10.12 -16.04
CA LEU A 742 28.20 -9.89 -17.48
C LEU A 742 29.15 -10.88 -18.16
N THR A 743 30.23 -11.28 -17.50
CA THR A 743 31.35 -11.99 -18.15
C THR A 743 31.40 -13.47 -17.82
N ASP A 744 30.86 -13.91 -16.68
CA ASP A 744 30.82 -15.32 -16.33
C ASP A 744 29.61 -16.00 -16.99
N PRO A 745 29.81 -16.99 -17.88
CA PRO A 745 28.73 -17.56 -18.67
C PRO A 745 27.67 -18.28 -17.84
N ASP A 746 28.07 -18.91 -16.73
CA ASP A 746 27.15 -19.65 -15.86
C ASP A 746 26.27 -18.67 -15.05
N ILE A 747 26.85 -17.57 -14.57
CA ILE A 747 26.09 -16.53 -13.88
C ILE A 747 25.20 -15.79 -14.87
N ALA A 748 25.72 -15.39 -16.03
CA ALA A 748 25.00 -14.66 -17.06
C ALA A 748 23.76 -15.43 -17.53
N ALA A 749 23.89 -16.73 -17.80
CA ALA A 749 22.76 -17.60 -18.14
C ALA A 749 21.84 -17.89 -16.94
N GLY A 750 22.42 -17.94 -15.73
CA GLY A 750 21.69 -18.19 -14.49
C GLY A 750 20.79 -17.05 -14.04
N VAL A 751 20.97 -15.82 -14.57
CA VAL A 751 20.19 -14.63 -14.17
C VAL A 751 18.69 -14.87 -14.24
N VAL A 752 18.19 -15.61 -15.24
CA VAL A 752 16.75 -15.89 -15.36
C VAL A 752 16.23 -16.65 -14.14
N GLY A 753 16.97 -17.63 -13.61
CA GLY A 753 16.48 -18.45 -12.48
C GLY A 753 16.69 -17.83 -11.09
N MET A 754 17.38 -16.70 -10.99
CA MET A 754 17.75 -16.10 -9.72
C MET A 754 16.51 -15.57 -8.95
N PRO A 755 16.53 -15.63 -7.60
CA PRO A 755 15.48 -15.00 -6.79
C PRO A 755 15.46 -13.47 -6.92
N SER A 756 14.32 -12.90 -6.56
CA SER A 756 14.08 -11.45 -6.49
C SER A 756 15.18 -10.70 -5.72
N TYR A 757 15.70 -11.29 -4.63
CA TYR A 757 16.80 -10.72 -3.85
C TYR A 757 18.06 -10.40 -4.66
N LEU A 758 18.52 -11.33 -5.51
CA LEU A 758 19.75 -11.13 -6.28
C LEU A 758 19.56 -10.05 -7.35
N HIS A 759 18.36 -9.96 -7.93
CA HIS A 759 18.01 -8.88 -8.84
C HIS A 759 18.01 -7.51 -8.14
N CYS A 760 17.33 -7.40 -6.98
CA CYS A 760 17.31 -6.16 -6.20
C CYS A 760 18.72 -5.73 -5.76
N MET A 761 19.56 -6.67 -5.33
CA MET A 761 20.95 -6.37 -4.96
C MET A 761 21.82 -5.99 -6.16
N THR A 762 21.53 -6.53 -7.35
CA THR A 762 22.16 -6.09 -8.61
C THR A 762 21.77 -4.66 -8.95
N ALA A 763 20.48 -4.31 -8.77
CA ALA A 763 20.01 -2.94 -8.94
C ALA A 763 20.69 -1.99 -7.94
N PHE A 764 20.80 -2.41 -6.68
CA PHE A 764 21.49 -1.68 -5.63
C PHE A 764 22.96 -1.43 -5.99
N ALA A 765 23.69 -2.42 -6.50
CA ALA A 765 25.06 -2.26 -6.95
C ALA A 765 25.19 -1.23 -8.08
N CYS A 766 24.29 -1.25 -9.07
CA CYS A 766 24.30 -0.27 -10.16
C CYS A 766 23.99 1.14 -9.64
N MET A 767 22.93 1.28 -8.85
CA MET A 767 22.53 2.56 -8.27
C MET A 767 23.61 3.14 -7.35
N PHE A 768 24.26 2.30 -6.55
CA PHE A 768 25.38 2.67 -5.71
C PHE A 768 26.52 3.26 -6.55
N LEU A 769 26.94 2.58 -7.62
CA LEU A 769 28.02 3.07 -8.50
C LEU A 769 27.63 4.38 -9.21
N ILE A 770 26.39 4.50 -9.70
CA ILE A 770 25.89 5.73 -10.33
C ILE A 770 25.94 6.88 -9.32
N LYS A 771 25.43 6.69 -8.08
CA LYS A 771 25.47 7.71 -7.02
C LYS A 771 26.89 8.11 -6.66
N VAL A 772 27.81 7.16 -6.52
CA VAL A 772 29.23 7.43 -6.26
C VAL A 772 29.87 8.19 -7.42
N ALA A 773 29.62 7.80 -8.67
CA ALA A 773 30.18 8.46 -9.85
C ALA A 773 29.65 9.88 -10.04
N VAL A 774 28.37 10.13 -9.77
CA VAL A 774 27.81 11.49 -9.84
C VAL A 774 28.37 12.38 -8.72
N LYS A 775 28.53 11.84 -7.50
CA LYS A 775 28.94 12.64 -6.34
C LYS A 775 30.46 12.83 -6.21
N TYR A 776 31.24 11.82 -6.55
CA TYR A 776 32.69 11.78 -6.33
C TYR A 776 33.48 11.52 -7.63
N GLY A 777 32.85 11.74 -8.79
CA GLY A 777 33.43 11.46 -10.11
C GLY A 777 34.76 12.15 -10.33
N GLY A 778 35.73 11.42 -10.92
CA GLY A 778 37.12 11.87 -11.11
C GLY A 778 38.09 11.40 -10.03
N ASP A 779 37.66 11.28 -8.77
CA ASP A 779 38.53 10.89 -7.65
C ASP A 779 38.42 9.40 -7.27
N LEU A 780 37.25 8.77 -7.46
CA LEU A 780 37.00 7.39 -7.01
C LEU A 780 36.62 6.41 -8.13
N ILE A 781 35.79 6.83 -9.10
CA ILE A 781 35.42 6.03 -10.26
C ILE A 781 35.03 6.92 -11.44
N GLU A 782 35.44 6.53 -12.64
CA GLU A 782 35.12 7.24 -13.89
C GLU A 782 33.64 7.06 -14.26
N PRO A 783 32.87 8.14 -14.49
CA PRO A 783 31.48 8.07 -14.90
C PRO A 783 31.24 7.23 -16.16
N ASP A 784 32.14 7.29 -17.15
CA ASP A 784 32.02 6.53 -18.41
C ASP A 784 32.07 5.02 -18.17
N ARG A 785 32.96 4.58 -17.29
CA ARG A 785 33.06 3.17 -16.91
C ARG A 785 31.77 2.66 -16.28
N VAL A 786 31.15 3.47 -15.42
CA VAL A 786 29.86 3.11 -14.79
C VAL A 786 28.75 3.08 -15.84
N TRP A 787 28.70 4.07 -16.73
CA TRP A 787 27.76 4.12 -17.85
C TRP A 787 27.84 2.87 -18.73
N ASP A 788 29.06 2.47 -19.14
CA ASP A 788 29.28 1.31 -20.00
C ASP A 788 28.86 0.00 -19.34
N MET A 789 29.18 -0.16 -18.05
CA MET A 789 28.78 -1.33 -17.27
C MET A 789 27.26 -1.41 -17.11
N THR A 790 26.60 -0.32 -16.70
CA THR A 790 25.14 -0.29 -16.53
C THR A 790 24.42 -0.53 -17.85
N THR A 791 24.88 0.08 -18.94
CA THR A 791 24.30 -0.11 -20.28
C THR A 791 24.51 -1.54 -20.79
N SER A 792 25.67 -2.14 -20.51
CA SER A 792 25.93 -3.54 -20.87
C SER A 792 25.04 -4.50 -20.06
N LEU A 793 24.78 -4.19 -18.80
CA LEU A 793 23.83 -4.96 -17.98
C LEU A 793 22.40 -4.84 -18.48
N VAL A 794 21.95 -3.64 -18.88
CA VAL A 794 20.64 -3.42 -19.52
C VAL A 794 20.53 -4.25 -20.81
N ARG A 795 21.57 -4.24 -21.65
CA ARG A 795 21.63 -5.06 -22.87
C ARG A 795 21.53 -6.56 -22.55
N HIS A 796 22.23 -7.02 -21.51
CA HIS A 796 22.16 -8.40 -21.04
C HIS A 796 20.75 -8.76 -20.56
N PHE A 797 20.13 -7.94 -19.70
CA PHE A 797 18.77 -8.22 -19.23
C PHE A 797 17.74 -8.31 -20.36
N ARG A 798 17.84 -7.43 -21.37
CA ARG A 798 16.97 -7.46 -22.55
C ARG A 798 17.21 -8.67 -23.46
N SER A 799 18.38 -9.31 -23.41
CA SER A 799 18.67 -10.52 -24.20
C SER A 799 18.25 -11.82 -23.51
N LEU A 800 17.85 -11.76 -22.23
CA LEU A 800 17.47 -12.94 -21.48
C LEU A 800 16.14 -13.54 -22.00
N PRO A 801 16.06 -14.87 -22.17
CA PRO A 801 14.83 -15.55 -22.55
C PRO A 801 13.91 -15.70 -21.32
N ALA A 802 13.31 -14.60 -20.88
CA ALA A 802 12.42 -14.55 -19.72
C ALA A 802 11.07 -13.90 -20.06
N GLY A 803 10.05 -14.17 -19.23
CA GLY A 803 8.75 -13.52 -19.36
C GLY A 803 8.84 -12.00 -19.21
N ARG A 804 7.89 -11.27 -19.82
CA ARG A 804 7.85 -9.79 -19.80
C ARG A 804 7.77 -9.21 -18.39
N TRP A 805 7.18 -9.96 -17.45
CA TRP A 805 7.02 -9.58 -16.05
C TRP A 805 8.21 -9.93 -15.17
N HIS A 806 9.22 -10.60 -15.73
CA HIS A 806 10.43 -10.97 -15.00
C HIS A 806 11.18 -9.72 -14.53
N LEU A 807 11.72 -9.75 -13.30
CA LEU A 807 12.27 -8.54 -12.66
C LEU A 807 13.45 -7.95 -13.46
N ALA A 808 14.28 -8.79 -14.10
CA ALA A 808 15.34 -8.31 -15.00
C ALA A 808 14.80 -7.43 -16.15
N ASN A 809 13.66 -7.81 -16.75
CA ASN A 809 13.01 -7.03 -17.81
C ASN A 809 12.40 -5.73 -17.26
N LEU A 810 11.81 -5.78 -16.06
CA LEU A 810 11.22 -4.61 -15.42
C LEU A 810 12.27 -3.60 -14.92
N MET A 811 13.46 -4.07 -14.52
CA MET A 811 14.57 -3.23 -14.07
C MET A 811 15.28 -2.51 -15.21
N ALA A 812 15.31 -3.09 -16.41
CA ALA A 812 16.10 -2.58 -17.53
C ALA A 812 15.78 -1.12 -17.92
N PRO A 813 14.50 -0.69 -18.06
CA PRO A 813 14.18 0.71 -18.35
C PRO A 813 14.60 1.68 -17.23
N GLY A 814 14.48 1.26 -15.97
CA GLY A 814 14.87 2.09 -14.82
C GLY A 814 16.37 2.32 -14.78
N LEU A 815 17.16 1.26 -14.98
CA LEU A 815 18.62 1.35 -15.02
C LEU A 815 19.12 2.18 -16.21
N GLU A 816 18.46 2.10 -17.36
CA GLU A 816 18.78 2.91 -18.55
C GLU A 816 18.60 4.41 -18.29
N ARG A 817 17.46 4.80 -17.69
CA ARG A 817 17.21 6.19 -17.27
C ARG A 817 18.24 6.68 -16.26
N MET A 818 18.56 5.86 -15.26
CA MET A 818 19.53 6.21 -14.22
C MET A 818 20.94 6.36 -14.78
N ALA A 819 21.35 5.49 -15.70
CA ALA A 819 22.62 5.65 -16.38
C ALA A 819 22.68 7.01 -17.10
N ALA A 820 21.58 7.49 -17.70
CA ALA A 820 21.58 8.69 -18.56
C ALA A 820 22.00 9.96 -17.80
N THR A 821 21.88 9.94 -16.48
CA THR A 821 22.34 11.01 -15.59
C THR A 821 23.86 11.22 -15.65
N LEU A 822 24.65 10.16 -15.91
CA LEU A 822 26.11 10.24 -15.96
C LEU A 822 26.62 11.02 -17.19
N LYS A 823 25.88 11.00 -18.31
CA LYS A 823 26.24 11.76 -19.53
C LYS A 823 26.03 13.27 -19.39
N ARG A 824 25.02 13.70 -18.64
CA ARG A 824 24.73 15.14 -18.44
C ARG A 824 25.81 15.87 -17.63
N SER A 825 26.63 15.11 -16.90
CA SER A 825 27.75 15.64 -16.09
C SER A 825 28.96 16.07 -16.93
N GLN A 826 29.11 15.59 -18.17
CA GLN A 826 30.31 15.85 -19.00
C GLN A 826 30.22 17.08 -19.91
N THR A 827 29.04 17.58 -20.26
CA THR A 827 28.88 18.74 -21.18
C THR A 827 28.93 20.10 -20.46
N GLY A 828 29.90 20.27 -19.57
CA GLY A 828 30.18 21.55 -18.92
C GLY A 828 31.37 22.26 -19.56
N GLU A 829 31.21 22.83 -20.76
CA GLU A 829 32.11 23.89 -21.26
C GLU A 829 31.31 25.08 -21.80
N LEU A 830 31.71 26.27 -21.35
CA LEU A 830 31.27 27.60 -21.79
C LEU A 830 31.31 27.74 -23.32
N ASN A 831 30.25 28.27 -23.93
CA ASN A 831 30.36 29.08 -25.14
C ASN A 831 29.30 30.19 -25.14
N HIS A 832 29.75 31.40 -24.81
CA HIS A 832 29.17 32.64 -25.30
C HIS A 832 29.68 32.89 -26.72
N LEU A 833 28.77 33.25 -27.65
CA LEU A 833 28.85 34.21 -28.77
C LEU A 833 27.69 33.89 -29.77
N THR A 834 26.59 34.66 -29.82
CA THR A 834 26.21 35.65 -30.89
C THR A 834 26.38 35.10 -32.31
N GLU A 835 25.38 34.97 -33.21
CA GLU A 835 24.39 35.90 -33.79
C GLU A 835 23.50 35.03 -34.76
N THR A 836 22.18 35.16 -34.91
CA THR A 836 21.47 36.16 -35.75
C THR A 836 19.96 35.87 -35.74
N LEU A 837 19.13 36.84 -35.37
CA LEU A 837 17.75 36.99 -35.89
C LEU A 837 17.51 38.50 -36.11
N PRO A 838 16.91 38.93 -37.24
CA PRO A 838 16.82 40.34 -37.56
C PRO A 838 15.66 41.04 -36.82
N VAL A 839 16.03 42.13 -36.15
CA VAL A 839 15.39 43.44 -35.99
C VAL A 839 13.86 43.56 -36.14
N GLY A 840 13.24 44.13 -35.11
CA GLY A 840 12.03 44.96 -35.22
C GLY A 840 11.58 45.60 -33.90
N ASN A 841 12.06 46.82 -33.62
CA ASN A 841 11.56 47.92 -32.76
C ASN A 841 10.87 47.56 -31.42
N GLY A 842 11.25 48.04 -30.23
CA GLY A 842 11.86 49.31 -29.84
C GLY A 842 10.98 49.99 -28.75
N ILE A 843 11.61 50.60 -27.74
CA ILE A 843 11.16 51.69 -26.84
C ILE A 843 10.99 51.35 -25.32
N ASN A 844 12.01 51.81 -24.56
CA ASN A 844 12.08 52.44 -23.20
C ASN A 844 11.60 51.69 -21.93
N GLY A 845 12.28 51.68 -20.77
CA GLY A 845 13.52 52.31 -20.30
C GLY A 845 13.69 52.22 -18.74
N ALA A 846 14.95 52.33 -18.27
CA ALA A 846 15.48 52.63 -16.90
C ALA A 846 15.29 51.58 -15.76
N ILE A 847 16.31 50.82 -15.29
CA ILE A 847 17.41 51.12 -14.30
C ILE A 847 16.86 51.41 -12.88
N ASP A 848 17.07 50.61 -11.82
CA ASP A 848 18.33 50.35 -11.09
C ASP A 848 18.23 49.10 -10.14
N PRO A 849 19.35 48.48 -9.71
CA PRO A 849 19.43 47.14 -9.14
C PRO A 849 19.66 47.11 -7.61
N GLN A 850 19.30 45.99 -6.95
CA GLN A 850 20.06 45.53 -5.79
C GLN A 850 20.02 44.00 -5.62
N LEU A 851 21.21 43.47 -5.42
CA LEU A 851 21.65 42.07 -5.35
C LEU A 851 21.12 41.28 -4.14
N GLY A 852 20.80 40.01 -4.40
CA GLY A 852 20.83 38.90 -3.45
C GLY A 852 20.74 37.57 -4.20
N ALA A 853 21.79 36.74 -4.13
CA ALA A 853 22.10 35.61 -5.01
C ALA A 853 21.04 34.47 -5.09
N PRO A 854 20.94 33.73 -6.22
CA PRO A 854 20.05 32.57 -6.37
C PRO A 854 20.74 31.27 -5.92
N SER A 855 20.05 30.48 -5.12
CA SER A 855 20.33 29.06 -4.92
C SER A 855 19.83 28.26 -6.14
N THR A 856 20.74 27.53 -6.76
CA THR A 856 20.51 26.68 -7.93
C THR A 856 19.87 25.36 -7.54
N ASP A 857 18.59 25.17 -7.86
CA ASP A 857 17.98 23.84 -8.01
C ASP A 857 17.47 23.71 -9.46
N GLY A 858 18.23 22.96 -10.27
CA GLY A 858 17.94 22.72 -11.67
C GLY A 858 16.88 21.64 -11.84
N THR A 859 15.64 22.04 -12.12
CA THR A 859 14.59 21.19 -12.68
C THR A 859 14.61 21.31 -14.20
N PHE A 860 14.82 20.20 -14.92
CA PHE A 860 14.64 20.14 -16.38
C PHE A 860 13.57 19.10 -16.73
N ILE A 861 12.61 19.55 -17.54
CA ILE A 861 11.39 18.87 -17.97
C ILE A 861 11.69 17.93 -19.16
N GLY A 862 11.04 16.75 -19.19
CA GLY A 862 10.94 15.87 -20.36
C GLY A 862 9.56 15.19 -20.40
N SER A 863 8.98 15.07 -21.59
CA SER A 863 7.64 14.55 -21.89
C SER A 863 7.57 13.01 -21.92
N GLU A 864 6.36 12.49 -21.74
CA GLU A 864 5.95 11.07 -21.72
C GLU A 864 6.04 10.40 -20.34
N GLY A 865 4.98 9.67 -19.98
CA GLY A 865 4.71 9.19 -18.62
C GLY A 865 5.72 8.17 -18.10
N GLU A 866 6.85 8.66 -17.59
CA GLU A 866 7.90 7.83 -17.03
C GLU A 866 7.95 7.85 -15.50
N PHE A 867 8.18 6.65 -14.97
CA PHE A 867 8.51 6.29 -13.58
C PHE A 867 9.15 7.41 -12.74
N PHE A 868 8.54 7.75 -11.60
CA PHE A 868 9.16 8.59 -10.59
C PHE A 868 10.22 7.80 -9.81
N PHE A 869 11.50 8.02 -10.12
CA PHE A 869 12.57 7.90 -9.13
C PHE A 869 12.62 9.23 -8.37
N ASP A 870 12.49 9.16 -7.05
CA ASP A 870 12.82 10.29 -6.20
C ASP A 870 14.33 10.56 -6.37
N TYR A 871 14.69 11.77 -6.79
CA TYR A 871 16.08 12.19 -7.00
C TYR A 871 16.78 12.46 -5.65
N ASP A 872 16.49 11.65 -4.63
CA ASP A 872 17.21 11.70 -3.38
C ASP A 872 18.59 11.04 -3.55
N MET A 873 19.61 11.89 -3.58
CA MET A 873 21.02 11.52 -3.62
C MET A 873 21.55 11.03 -2.26
N SER A 874 20.66 10.83 -1.27
CA SER A 874 21.01 10.15 -0.03
C SER A 874 21.40 8.69 -0.28
N PHE A 875 22.42 8.19 0.43
CA PHE A 875 22.88 6.81 0.36
C PHE A 875 22.00 5.84 1.19
N GLY A 876 20.76 6.21 1.47
CA GLY A 876 19.82 5.42 2.27
C GLY A 876 19.26 4.21 1.52
N LEU A 877 19.03 3.11 2.24
CA LEU A 877 18.43 1.87 1.74
C LEU A 877 16.89 1.89 1.69
N SER A 878 16.24 3.07 1.63
CA SER A 878 14.77 3.18 1.53
C SER A 878 14.37 4.49 0.83
N PRO A 879 13.46 4.53 -0.18
CA PRO A 879 12.67 3.47 -0.79
C PRO A 879 13.09 3.24 -2.26
N VAL A 880 14.06 2.36 -2.51
CA VAL A 880 14.56 2.08 -3.88
C VAL A 880 13.60 1.21 -4.70
N PHE A 881 12.56 0.61 -4.11
CA PHE A 881 11.69 -0.35 -4.80
C PHE A 881 10.20 -0.18 -4.48
N ASN A 882 9.60 0.94 -4.89
CA ASN A 882 8.16 1.03 -5.12
C ASN A 882 7.87 0.65 -6.58
N PHE A 883 7.97 -0.64 -6.91
CA PHE A 883 7.43 -1.16 -8.17
C PHE A 883 5.92 -1.42 -7.98
N ASP A 884 5.11 -0.46 -8.40
CA ASP A 884 3.66 -0.61 -8.41
C ASP A 884 3.22 -1.43 -9.64
N LEU A 885 3.00 -2.73 -9.44
CA LEU A 885 2.47 -3.67 -10.44
C LEU A 885 0.95 -3.53 -10.64
N SER A 886 0.24 -2.66 -9.90
CA SER A 886 -1.21 -2.48 -10.05
C SER A 886 -1.63 -1.89 -11.40
N SER A 887 -0.68 -1.34 -12.16
CA SER A 887 -0.88 -0.87 -13.53
C SER A 887 -1.01 -1.99 -14.57
N LEU A 888 -0.88 -3.25 -14.17
CA LEU A 888 -0.92 -4.42 -15.06
C LEU A 888 -2.25 -5.18 -15.00
N ASN A 889 -3.34 -4.42 -14.89
CA ASN A 889 -4.66 -4.96 -15.17
C ASN A 889 -4.67 -5.55 -16.58
N THR A 890 -4.82 -6.87 -16.65
CA THR A 890 -4.93 -7.67 -17.86
C THR A 890 -6.33 -7.59 -18.44
N GLU A 891 -6.84 -6.38 -18.62
CA GLU A 891 -8.09 -6.12 -19.35
C GLU A 891 -7.90 -4.92 -20.28
N ASN A 892 -7.05 -5.08 -21.30
CA ASN A 892 -7.10 -4.19 -22.45
C ASN A 892 -6.70 -4.92 -23.73
N PRO A 893 -7.66 -5.33 -24.59
CA PRO A 893 -7.36 -6.01 -25.86
C PRO A 893 -6.83 -5.09 -26.97
N SER A 894 -6.46 -3.84 -26.66
CA SER A 894 -6.23 -2.79 -27.66
C SER A 894 -4.86 -2.12 -27.55
N MET A 895 -3.77 -2.90 -27.66
CA MET A 895 -2.49 -2.34 -28.12
C MET A 895 -1.83 -3.30 -29.10
N ALA A 896 -2.00 -3.01 -30.40
CA ALA A 896 -1.11 -3.49 -31.43
C ALA A 896 0.28 -2.84 -31.27
N PRO A 897 1.38 -3.50 -31.67
CA PRO A 897 2.73 -2.96 -31.48
C PRO A 897 2.95 -1.75 -32.40
N GLN A 898 3.34 -0.61 -31.82
CA GLN A 898 4.03 0.41 -32.59
C GLN A 898 5.47 -0.08 -32.84
N GLU A 899 5.74 -0.43 -34.09
CA GLU A 899 7.09 -0.67 -34.60
C GLU A 899 7.90 0.63 -34.49
N PHE A 900 8.92 0.64 -33.61
CA PHE A 900 10.06 1.55 -33.75
C PHE A 900 11.09 0.93 -34.69
N SER A 901 10.73 0.78 -35.96
CA SER A 901 11.67 0.57 -37.05
C SER A 901 12.21 1.95 -37.46
N ASN A 902 13.36 2.34 -36.90
CA ASN A 902 14.37 3.23 -37.53
C ASN A 902 15.47 3.64 -36.53
N VAL A 903 16.36 2.70 -36.19
CA VAL A 903 17.74 3.05 -35.81
C VAL A 903 18.67 2.15 -36.60
N ASN A 904 19.39 2.76 -37.53
CA ASN A 904 20.30 2.09 -38.45
C ASN A 904 21.59 1.70 -37.70
N TYR A 905 21.66 0.47 -37.19
CA TYR A 905 22.88 -0.07 -36.60
C TYR A 905 23.74 -0.69 -37.71
N GLN A 906 24.75 0.06 -38.18
CA GLN A 906 25.83 -0.53 -38.97
C GLN A 906 26.62 -1.50 -38.10
N MET A 907 26.47 -2.80 -38.37
CA MET A 907 27.38 -3.84 -37.88
C MET A 907 28.74 -3.66 -38.53
N ALA A 908 29.77 -3.32 -37.75
CA ALA A 908 31.14 -3.53 -38.15
C ALA A 908 31.41 -5.04 -38.21
N GLN A 909 31.70 -5.55 -39.41
CA GLN A 909 32.18 -6.93 -39.57
C GLN A 909 33.58 -7.08 -38.97
N PRO A 910 33.91 -8.26 -38.39
CA PRO A 910 35.24 -8.54 -37.90
C PRO A 910 36.18 -8.77 -39.08
N ASN A 911 37.24 -7.96 -39.18
CA ASN A 911 38.39 -8.30 -40.03
C ASN A 911 39.13 -9.49 -39.40
N THR A 912 39.22 -10.56 -40.19
CA THR A 912 40.18 -11.68 -40.23
C THR A 912 41.06 -11.95 -39.01
#